data_AF-A0A1U7LX01-F1
#
_entry.id   AF-A0A1U7LX01-F1
#
_cell.length_a   1.000
_cell.length_b   1.000
_cell.length_c   1.000
_cell.angle_alpha   90.00
_cell.angle_beta   90.00
_cell.angle_gamma   90.00
#
_symmetry.space_group_name_H-M   'P 1'
#
loop_
_entity.id
_entity.type
_entity.pdbx_description
1 polymer ?
#
loop_
_entity_poly.entity_id
_entity_poly.type
_entity_poly.pdbx_seq_one_letter_code
_entity_poly.pdbx_strand_id
1 'polypeptide(L)'
;MALTLHYYSKKSFFSGAKRFLTTESQTHSRGDANRPGNRPDGMSRQDEKMERARRIRREQIEWNITPESPAYFSGHAKVYEDIADLRGTLRQYASFPEYAKCTQTTQSAFVESLIDSTTRTPPTNWMPLSEYRATVGGAKVSSSVYGKLTDVLGKLNRKHRQFLPEDIAKLIESYRRPSVDNVNAGKYEGPDHWGRTYGLGRRKTATARAWIVEGEGMVMVNGKLLGDVFGKLSDREEVIWPLKVLDQRENFNVWAITSGGGTTGQAQAIKLAIARALLQRNPFWKQVLRKAGSVTRDSRKVERKKPGQAKGCLSQSSLMYWLIHFQHERSCLLIFKTMAPFGKLYTFEDNARSIAPRIVARENDLEIQIIPTQPGNVNSAYLEKFPMGKIPAFESADGFQLHETIAITLYFAAQNEKCTLLGKTKEEYASIIQWMSFANSEVLPNIAAWFRPLSGLQPYNKKDVQTAQEKVNKIATILEKKLKSCTFLVGERYSLADIVMAAHMTRGFERARSLMPNGEDSIPVLPVVADEPKLVEQAIQYSPPKKEVKKEVSKAAAQPKPTDAEEEDDMPKEEPKAKHPLEALGKPNLALDEWKRFYSNNETRPDALEWFWKNFDSSDYSLYRVDYKYNHELTQVFMSGNLVGGLYARLEASRKYLFGSMGVYGTNNDNLISGVFMVRGNDYLHAFEVAPDYESYSFKKLNPSNSQDMAFVEGCWAWDNSVDGKSYADGKVFK
;
A
#
# COMPACT_ATOMS: atom_id res chain seq x y z
N MET A 1 -42.32 30.40 -45.99
CA MET A 1 -43.05 31.30 -45.05
C MET A 1 -42.20 31.39 -43.79
N ALA A 2 -41.61 32.54 -43.45
CA ALA A 2 -42.25 33.77 -42.98
C ALA A 2 -42.64 33.65 -41.48
N LEU A 3 -42.31 34.60 -40.59
CA LEU A 3 -41.63 35.88 -40.79
C LEU A 3 -40.85 36.34 -39.54
N THR A 4 -39.73 37.03 -39.80
CA THR A 4 -39.00 37.90 -38.87
C THR A 4 -39.89 39.05 -38.38
N LEU A 5 -39.93 39.36 -37.07
CA LEU A 5 -40.39 40.63 -36.45
C LEU A 5 -39.88 40.63 -34.98
N HIS A 6 -39.06 41.61 -34.56
CA HIS A 6 -39.43 42.84 -33.82
C HIS A 6 -39.95 42.56 -32.39
N TYR A 7 -39.32 42.98 -31.28
CA TYR A 7 -38.55 44.21 -30.92
C TYR A 7 -39.46 45.44 -30.68
N TYR A 8 -39.06 46.33 -29.75
CA TYR A 8 -39.87 47.30 -28.96
C TYR A 8 -40.63 46.68 -27.76
N SER A 9 -40.79 47.34 -26.60
CA SER A 9 -40.09 48.51 -26.00
C SER A 9 -40.47 48.70 -24.52
N LYS A 10 -39.72 49.56 -23.79
CA LYS A 10 -39.90 50.01 -22.38
C LYS A 10 -39.49 48.96 -21.31
N LYS A 11 -38.90 49.33 -20.16
CA LYS A 11 -38.64 50.67 -19.59
C LYS A 11 -37.37 50.68 -18.70
N SER A 12 -36.50 51.69 -18.91
CA SER A 12 -35.56 52.33 -17.96
C SER A 12 -35.06 51.57 -16.70
N PHE A 13 -33.75 51.27 -16.63
CA PHE A 13 -32.75 52.05 -15.86
C PHE A 13 -31.37 51.35 -15.84
N PHE A 14 -30.43 51.76 -16.70
CA PHE A 14 -28.98 51.56 -16.50
C PHE A 14 -28.17 52.37 -17.52
N SER A 15 -27.25 53.22 -17.05
CA SER A 15 -26.19 53.85 -17.85
C SER A 15 -25.03 54.24 -16.93
N GLY A 16 -23.76 53.96 -17.26
CA GLY A 16 -23.29 53.27 -18.46
C GLY A 16 -21.81 52.90 -18.39
N ALA A 17 -21.28 52.36 -19.49
CA ALA A 17 -19.89 51.92 -19.59
C ALA A 17 -19.16 52.57 -20.76
N LYS A 18 -17.87 52.88 -20.55
CA LYS A 18 -16.80 53.13 -21.53
C LYS A 18 -17.22 53.55 -22.96
N ARG A 19 -17.29 54.86 -23.21
CA ARG A 19 -16.84 55.50 -24.46
C ARG A 19 -16.85 57.02 -24.31
N PHE A 20 -15.68 57.67 -24.36
CA PHE A 20 -15.51 59.03 -24.87
C PHE A 20 -14.04 59.26 -25.26
N LEU A 21 -13.72 58.85 -26.48
CA LEU A 21 -12.54 59.28 -27.24
C LEU A 21 -13.01 59.56 -28.66
N THR A 22 -13.56 60.76 -28.88
CA THR A 22 -13.50 61.52 -30.15
C THR A 22 -14.21 62.85 -29.96
N THR A 23 -13.44 63.91 -30.23
CA THR A 23 -13.85 65.26 -30.61
C THR A 23 -15.28 65.48 -31.09
N GLU A 24 -15.99 66.43 -30.48
CA GLU A 24 -16.67 67.46 -31.27
C GLU A 24 -16.56 68.83 -30.57
N SER A 25 -16.54 69.89 -31.38
CA SER A 25 -16.04 71.21 -31.01
C SER A 25 -17.13 72.15 -30.51
N GLN A 26 -16.98 72.70 -29.30
CA GLN A 26 -17.49 74.04 -29.01
C GLN A 26 -16.35 75.04 -28.88
N THR A 27 -16.40 76.04 -29.75
CA THR A 27 -15.40 77.10 -29.88
C THR A 27 -15.72 78.27 -28.95
N HIS A 28 -15.05 78.34 -27.81
CA HIS A 28 -14.79 79.62 -27.16
C HIS A 28 -13.29 79.84 -26.98
N SER A 29 -12.78 80.74 -27.82
CA SER A 29 -11.53 81.51 -27.70
C SER A 29 -10.35 80.87 -26.94
N ARG A 30 -9.27 80.59 -27.70
CA ARG A 30 -7.91 80.85 -27.21
C ARG A 30 -7.72 82.37 -27.00
N GLY A 31 -8.31 82.90 -25.94
CA GLY A 31 -8.27 84.32 -25.59
C GLY A 31 -7.18 84.61 -24.57
N ASP A 32 -6.10 85.27 -25.01
CA ASP A 32 -5.19 86.10 -24.20
C ASP A 32 -4.74 85.60 -22.80
N ALA A 33 -4.53 84.30 -22.64
CA ALA A 33 -3.76 83.76 -21.51
C ALA A 33 -2.23 84.00 -21.61
N ASN A 34 -1.78 84.71 -22.67
CA ASN A 34 -0.37 85.02 -22.93
C ASN A 34 -0.09 86.51 -23.13
N ARG A 35 -0.98 87.40 -22.65
CA ARG A 35 -0.58 88.77 -22.30
C ARG A 35 -0.02 88.77 -20.88
N PRO A 36 1.03 89.57 -20.58
CA PRO A 36 1.34 89.92 -19.20
C PRO A 36 0.22 90.84 -18.69
N GLY A 37 -0.82 90.27 -18.07
CA GLY A 37 -1.81 91.04 -17.33
C GLY A 37 -1.09 91.88 -16.27
N ASN A 38 -1.45 93.17 -16.16
CA ASN A 38 -0.80 94.06 -15.20
C ASN A 38 -0.88 93.46 -13.79
N ARG A 39 0.27 93.42 -13.10
CA ARG A 39 0.28 93.24 -11.65
C ARG A 39 -0.56 94.37 -11.04
N PRO A 40 -1.50 94.07 -10.12
CA PRO A 40 -2.07 95.10 -9.26
C PRO A 40 -0.93 95.75 -8.48
N ASP A 41 -0.78 97.08 -8.57
CA ASP A 41 0.31 97.77 -7.90
C ASP A 41 0.27 97.53 -6.39
N GLY A 42 1.43 97.13 -5.84
CA GLY A 42 1.60 96.72 -4.45
C GLY A 42 1.48 95.22 -4.16
N MET A 43 0.96 94.38 -5.06
CA MET A 43 0.83 92.93 -4.79
C MET A 43 2.15 92.17 -5.05
N SER A 44 2.64 91.40 -4.07
CA SER A 44 3.92 90.69 -4.21
C SER A 44 3.80 89.37 -4.98
N ARG A 45 4.93 88.89 -5.52
CA ARG A 45 5.04 87.54 -6.13
C ARG A 45 4.73 86.39 -5.16
N GLN A 46 4.74 86.63 -3.85
CA GLN A 46 4.33 85.63 -2.85
C GLN A 46 2.82 85.60 -2.68
N ASP A 47 2.17 86.78 -2.64
CA ASP A 47 0.72 86.90 -2.52
C ASP A 47 0.00 86.38 -3.78
N GLU A 48 0.54 86.67 -4.96
CA GLU A 48 0.04 86.19 -6.25
C GLU A 48 0.08 84.65 -6.33
N LYS A 49 1.13 84.02 -5.79
CA LYS A 49 1.19 82.55 -5.59
C LYS A 49 0.18 82.08 -4.55
N MET A 50 0.02 82.81 -3.45
CA MET A 50 -0.87 82.43 -2.35
C MET A 50 -2.34 82.47 -2.77
N GLU A 51 -2.76 83.48 -3.52
CA GLU A 51 -4.13 83.61 -4.01
C GLU A 51 -4.43 82.60 -5.12
N ARG A 52 -3.45 82.30 -5.99
CA ARG A 52 -3.57 81.18 -6.95
C ARG A 52 -3.72 79.83 -6.23
N ALA A 53 -2.99 79.60 -5.13
CA ALA A 53 -3.15 78.41 -4.30
C ALA A 53 -4.50 78.38 -3.54
N ARG A 54 -5.01 79.52 -3.09
CA ARG A 54 -6.37 79.65 -2.51
C ARG A 54 -7.47 79.39 -3.54
N ARG A 55 -7.25 79.73 -4.82
CA ARG A 55 -8.20 79.42 -5.90
C ARG A 55 -8.21 77.92 -6.23
N ILE A 56 -7.03 77.32 -6.41
CA ILE A 56 -6.89 75.86 -6.59
C ILE A 56 -7.51 75.10 -5.40
N ARG A 57 -7.31 75.56 -4.15
CA ARG A 57 -7.99 74.95 -2.98
C ARG A 57 -9.51 75.07 -3.03
N ARG A 58 -10.08 76.20 -3.49
CA ARG A 58 -11.53 76.36 -3.64
C ARG A 58 -12.08 75.44 -4.73
N GLU A 59 -11.42 75.39 -5.88
CA GLU A 59 -11.74 74.48 -6.99
C GLU A 59 -11.61 72.99 -6.58
N GLN A 60 -10.66 72.64 -5.70
CA GLN A 60 -10.54 71.28 -5.14
C GLN A 60 -11.62 70.91 -4.12
N ILE A 61 -12.22 71.88 -3.42
CA ILE A 61 -13.27 71.62 -2.42
C ILE A 61 -14.59 71.19 -3.06
N GLU A 62 -14.90 71.66 -4.28
CA GLU A 62 -16.07 71.21 -5.04
C GLU A 62 -15.97 69.75 -5.50
N TRP A 63 -14.76 69.19 -5.61
CA TRP A 63 -14.50 67.83 -6.10
C TRP A 63 -14.05 66.88 -4.99
N ASN A 64 -14.76 66.89 -3.86
CA ASN A 64 -14.57 65.92 -2.77
C ASN A 64 -15.14 64.54 -3.13
N ILE A 65 -14.49 63.84 -4.07
CA ILE A 65 -14.89 62.53 -4.59
C ILE A 65 -14.63 61.46 -3.52
N THR A 66 -15.67 61.09 -2.77
CA THR A 66 -15.65 59.93 -1.87
C THR A 66 -15.92 58.64 -2.66
N PRO A 67 -15.26 57.51 -2.33
CA PRO A 67 -15.57 56.23 -2.96
C PRO A 67 -16.89 55.67 -2.43
N GLU A 68 -17.72 55.13 -3.32
CA GLU A 68 -19.00 54.47 -3.01
C GLU A 68 -18.83 53.26 -2.07
N SER A 69 -17.72 52.53 -2.22
CA SER A 69 -17.40 51.33 -1.46
C SER A 69 -16.59 51.63 -0.19
N PRO A 70 -17.04 51.20 1.01
CA PRO A 70 -16.20 51.19 2.22
C PRO A 70 -14.96 50.29 2.06
N ALA A 71 -15.03 49.30 1.18
CA ALA A 71 -13.95 48.36 0.88
C ALA A 71 -13.06 48.79 -0.31
N TYR A 72 -13.20 50.03 -0.82
CA TYR A 72 -12.50 50.52 -2.02
C TYR A 72 -10.98 50.24 -2.01
N PHE A 73 -10.29 50.57 -0.92
CA PHE A 73 -8.84 50.40 -0.77
C PHE A 73 -8.37 48.94 -0.61
N SER A 74 -9.28 47.96 -0.53
CA SER A 74 -8.94 46.52 -0.43
C SER A 74 -8.44 45.89 -1.74
N GLY A 75 -8.59 46.59 -2.88
CA GLY A 75 -8.32 46.08 -4.22
C GLY A 75 -9.34 45.06 -4.76
N HIS A 76 -10.26 44.55 -3.92
CA HIS A 76 -11.33 43.62 -4.28
C HIS A 76 -12.69 44.01 -3.65
N ALA A 77 -12.98 45.32 -3.57
CA ALA A 77 -14.16 45.94 -2.95
C ALA A 77 -15.40 45.03 -2.86
N LYS A 78 -16.03 44.76 -4.01
CA LYS A 78 -17.25 43.93 -4.14
C LYS A 78 -17.16 42.56 -3.46
N VAL A 79 -16.01 41.88 -3.49
CA VAL A 79 -15.88 40.55 -2.85
C VAL A 79 -15.84 40.67 -1.33
N TYR A 80 -15.27 41.76 -0.80
CA TYR A 80 -15.27 42.01 0.64
C TYR A 80 -16.62 42.53 1.14
N GLU A 81 -17.39 43.21 0.28
CA GLU A 81 -18.79 43.59 0.51
C GLU A 81 -19.69 42.35 0.51
N ASP A 82 -19.65 41.51 -0.55
CA ASP A 82 -20.33 40.21 -0.62
C ASP A 82 -20.06 39.37 0.67
N ILE A 83 -18.79 39.30 1.11
CA ILE A 83 -18.40 38.60 2.35
C ILE A 83 -18.92 39.29 3.62
N ALA A 84 -18.98 40.62 3.68
CA ALA A 84 -19.47 41.36 4.84
C ALA A 84 -20.99 41.18 5.01
N ASP A 85 -21.74 41.27 3.91
CA ASP A 85 -23.20 41.16 3.89
C ASP A 85 -23.66 39.74 4.20
N LEU A 86 -23.01 38.73 3.59
CA LEU A 86 -23.25 37.32 3.90
C LEU A 86 -22.85 36.96 5.35
N ARG A 87 -21.90 37.69 5.96
CA ARG A 87 -21.61 37.60 7.41
C ARG A 87 -22.59 38.41 8.27
N GLY A 88 -23.26 39.42 7.72
CA GLY A 88 -24.37 40.12 8.36
C GLY A 88 -25.57 39.19 8.51
N THR A 89 -26.05 38.65 7.39
CA THR A 89 -27.16 37.68 7.35
C THR A 89 -26.85 36.43 8.17
N LEU A 90 -25.65 35.83 8.07
CA LEU A 90 -25.31 34.65 8.87
C LEU A 90 -25.32 34.94 10.39
N ARG A 91 -25.06 36.18 10.84
CA ARG A 91 -25.22 36.58 12.25
C ARG A 91 -26.68 36.76 12.62
N GLN A 92 -27.49 37.38 11.75
CA GLN A 92 -28.93 37.56 11.97
C GLN A 92 -29.68 36.22 12.12
N TYR A 93 -29.33 35.22 11.30
CA TYR A 93 -29.97 33.89 11.29
C TYR A 93 -29.15 32.82 12.03
N ALA A 94 -28.23 33.23 12.93
CA ALA A 94 -27.34 32.31 13.63
C ALA A 94 -28.09 31.23 14.44
N SER A 95 -29.21 31.60 15.06
CA SER A 95 -30.07 30.75 15.89
C SER A 95 -30.94 29.75 15.10
N PHE A 96 -31.03 29.86 13.78
CA PHE A 96 -31.93 29.02 12.98
C PHE A 96 -31.42 27.56 12.90
N PRO A 97 -32.33 26.56 12.83
CA PRO A 97 -31.96 25.16 12.69
C PRO A 97 -31.02 24.90 11.51
N GLU A 98 -30.02 24.04 11.70
CA GLU A 98 -29.12 23.56 10.66
C GLU A 98 -29.45 22.13 10.26
N TYR A 99 -29.50 21.89 8.95
CA TYR A 99 -29.46 20.55 8.38
C TYR A 99 -28.21 19.82 8.89
N ALA A 100 -28.35 18.52 9.13
CA ALA A 100 -27.21 17.67 9.45
C ALA A 100 -26.10 17.82 8.39
N LYS A 101 -24.85 17.94 8.85
CA LYS A 101 -23.68 18.01 7.95
C LYS A 101 -23.63 16.72 7.14
N CYS A 102 -23.68 16.83 5.82
CA CYS A 102 -23.47 15.70 4.91
C CYS A 102 -22.00 15.26 4.92
N THR A 103 -21.59 14.51 5.95
CA THR A 103 -20.26 13.92 6.07
C THR A 103 -20.11 12.78 5.08
N GLN A 104 -19.27 12.97 4.07
CA GLN A 104 -19.11 12.07 2.91
C GLN A 104 -18.52 10.68 3.23
N THR A 105 -18.22 10.40 4.50
CA THR A 105 -17.40 9.26 4.94
C THR A 105 -18.20 8.06 5.43
N THR A 106 -19.46 8.21 5.84
CA THR A 106 -20.20 7.08 6.47
C THR A 106 -21.71 7.15 6.29
N GLN A 107 -22.20 6.58 5.17
CA GLN A 107 -23.46 5.82 5.11
C GLN A 107 -23.51 4.98 3.84
N SER A 108 -24.18 3.83 3.90
CA SER A 108 -24.46 3.03 2.69
C SER A 108 -25.43 3.78 1.79
N ALA A 109 -25.23 3.70 0.47
CA ALA A 109 -26.15 4.29 -0.53
C ALA A 109 -27.61 3.83 -0.35
N PHE A 110 -27.84 2.68 0.30
CA PHE A 110 -29.16 2.21 0.69
C PHE A 110 -29.79 3.08 1.79
N VAL A 111 -29.05 3.33 2.88
CA VAL A 111 -29.48 4.27 3.94
C VAL A 111 -29.61 5.68 3.37
N GLU A 112 -28.72 6.09 2.47
CA GLU A 112 -28.83 7.38 1.81
C GLU A 112 -30.11 7.56 0.99
N SER A 113 -30.68 6.46 0.44
CA SER A 113 -31.93 6.48 -0.32
C SER A 113 -33.19 6.46 0.57
N LEU A 114 -33.05 6.11 1.85
CA LEU A 114 -34.14 6.04 2.84
C LEU A 114 -34.31 7.34 3.63
N ILE A 115 -33.29 8.20 3.66
CA ILE A 115 -33.35 9.54 4.26
C ILE A 115 -34.01 10.50 3.26
N ASP A 116 -35.18 11.03 3.63
CA ASP A 116 -35.93 11.95 2.79
C ASP A 116 -35.11 13.20 2.42
N SER A 117 -35.22 13.56 1.15
CA SER A 117 -34.74 14.78 0.50
C SER A 117 -34.97 16.06 1.31
N THR A 118 -36.05 16.13 2.10
CA THR A 118 -36.41 17.27 2.95
C THR A 118 -35.43 17.54 4.10
N THR A 119 -34.61 16.55 4.50
CA THR A 119 -33.75 16.64 5.71
C THR A 119 -32.26 16.87 5.40
N ARG A 120 -31.87 16.97 4.12
CA ARG A 120 -30.47 17.18 3.71
C ARG A 120 -30.15 18.63 3.40
N THR A 121 -28.90 19.01 3.67
CA THR A 121 -28.29 20.20 3.06
C THR A 121 -28.28 20.01 1.53
N PRO A 122 -28.86 20.92 0.71
CA PRO A 122 -28.87 20.77 -0.74
C PRO A 122 -27.45 20.90 -1.32
N PRO A 123 -27.10 20.18 -2.40
CA PRO A 123 -25.73 20.06 -2.89
C PRO A 123 -25.15 21.42 -3.31
N THR A 124 -23.95 21.70 -2.79
CA THR A 124 -23.22 22.98 -2.90
C THR A 124 -22.51 23.14 -4.24
N ASN A 125 -23.29 23.16 -5.33
CA ASN A 125 -22.82 23.46 -6.68
C ASN A 125 -22.56 24.98 -6.84
N TRP A 126 -21.65 25.53 -6.06
CA TRP A 126 -21.26 26.94 -6.15
C TRP A 126 -20.65 27.25 -7.51
N MET A 127 -20.83 28.50 -7.97
CA MET A 127 -20.20 29.01 -9.17
C MET A 127 -18.67 28.83 -9.11
N PRO A 128 -17.99 28.35 -10.17
CA PRO A 128 -16.54 28.22 -10.14
C PRO A 128 -15.85 29.59 -10.15
N LEU A 129 -14.66 29.69 -9.54
CA LEU A 129 -13.90 30.95 -9.41
C LEU A 129 -13.66 31.68 -10.75
N SER A 130 -13.54 30.97 -11.86
CA SER A 130 -13.42 31.55 -13.21
C SER A 130 -14.69 32.32 -13.64
N GLU A 131 -15.85 31.84 -13.24
CA GLU A 131 -17.17 32.36 -13.59
C GLU A 131 -17.56 33.50 -12.62
N TYR A 132 -17.28 33.35 -11.32
CA TYR A 132 -17.43 34.44 -10.34
C TYR A 132 -16.51 35.65 -10.63
N ARG A 133 -15.29 35.41 -11.13
CA ARG A 133 -14.43 36.51 -11.62
C ARG A 133 -15.07 37.30 -12.77
N ALA A 134 -15.94 36.70 -13.57
CA ALA A 134 -16.68 37.42 -14.61
C ALA A 134 -17.79 38.31 -14.03
N THR A 135 -18.54 37.84 -13.01
CA THR A 135 -19.59 38.62 -12.34
C THR A 135 -19.04 39.76 -11.44
N VAL A 136 -17.75 39.71 -11.12
CA VAL A 136 -16.97 40.78 -10.43
C VAL A 136 -16.11 41.59 -11.43
N GLY A 137 -16.45 41.57 -12.73
CA GLY A 137 -15.86 42.48 -13.72
C GLY A 137 -14.40 42.21 -14.09
N GLY A 138 -13.91 40.99 -13.90
CA GLY A 138 -12.56 40.56 -14.27
C GLY A 138 -11.47 40.84 -13.23
N ALA A 139 -11.83 41.25 -12.01
CA ALA A 139 -10.88 41.45 -10.93
C ALA A 139 -10.04 40.18 -10.63
N LYS A 140 -8.77 40.34 -10.22
CA LYS A 140 -7.84 39.24 -9.92
C LYS A 140 -8.13 38.54 -8.57
N VAL A 141 -9.38 38.23 -8.29
CA VAL A 141 -9.85 37.62 -7.02
C VAL A 141 -9.06 36.35 -6.71
N SER A 142 -8.31 36.35 -5.60
CA SER A 142 -7.54 35.19 -5.15
C SER A 142 -8.46 34.02 -4.75
N SER A 143 -8.00 32.79 -4.96
CA SER A 143 -8.69 31.58 -4.47
C SER A 143 -8.87 31.57 -2.94
N SER A 144 -7.94 32.16 -2.19
CA SER A 144 -8.05 32.28 -0.72
C SER A 144 -9.06 33.33 -0.26
N VAL A 145 -9.40 34.30 -1.10
CA VAL A 145 -10.50 35.26 -0.83
C VAL A 145 -11.84 34.62 -1.23
N TYR A 146 -11.88 33.92 -2.36
CA TYR A 146 -13.06 33.19 -2.79
C TYR A 146 -13.45 32.05 -1.82
N GLY A 147 -12.46 31.35 -1.26
CA GLY A 147 -12.69 30.34 -0.20
C GLY A 147 -13.49 30.92 0.98
N LYS A 148 -13.13 32.13 1.43
CA LYS A 148 -13.84 32.85 2.53
C LYS A 148 -15.28 33.21 2.16
N LEU A 149 -15.59 33.43 0.89
CA LEU A 149 -16.95 33.63 0.40
C LEU A 149 -17.73 32.30 0.41
N THR A 150 -17.18 31.25 -0.17
CA THR A 150 -17.80 29.91 -0.20
C THR A 150 -17.97 29.29 1.19
N ASP A 151 -17.12 29.62 2.15
CA ASP A 151 -17.25 29.21 3.56
C ASP A 151 -18.47 29.84 4.24
N VAL A 152 -18.78 31.10 3.93
CA VAL A 152 -19.94 31.81 4.49
C VAL A 152 -21.22 31.35 3.78
N LEU A 153 -21.21 31.25 2.45
CA LEU A 153 -22.30 30.64 1.67
C LEU A 153 -22.59 29.20 2.13
N GLY A 154 -21.54 28.40 2.36
CA GLY A 154 -21.65 27.01 2.83
C GLY A 154 -22.18 26.87 4.26
N LYS A 155 -22.01 27.89 5.12
CA LYS A 155 -22.66 27.96 6.44
C LYS A 155 -24.13 28.37 6.31
N LEU A 156 -24.42 29.37 5.48
CA LEU A 156 -25.78 29.88 5.25
C LEU A 156 -26.68 28.81 4.59
N ASN A 157 -26.16 28.04 3.63
CA ASN A 157 -26.86 26.94 2.96
C ASN A 157 -27.18 25.73 3.86
N ARG A 158 -26.60 25.65 5.07
CA ARG A 158 -27.00 24.64 6.07
C ARG A 158 -28.26 25.04 6.84
N LYS A 159 -28.61 26.33 6.91
CA LYS A 159 -29.84 26.76 7.55
C LYS A 159 -31.04 26.21 6.77
N HIS A 160 -32.02 25.65 7.49
CA HIS A 160 -33.18 25.01 6.87
C HIS A 160 -33.94 25.97 5.93
N ARG A 161 -34.03 25.63 4.64
CA ARG A 161 -34.59 26.51 3.58
C ARG A 161 -36.04 26.94 3.83
N GLN A 162 -36.81 26.16 4.59
CA GLN A 162 -38.20 26.48 4.98
C GLN A 162 -38.31 27.71 5.89
N PHE A 163 -37.30 28.00 6.72
CA PHE A 163 -37.32 29.15 7.64
C PHE A 163 -36.59 30.37 7.06
N LEU A 164 -35.75 30.18 6.05
CA LEU A 164 -34.95 31.26 5.46
C LEU A 164 -35.84 32.20 4.62
N PRO A 165 -35.76 33.54 4.82
CA PRO A 165 -36.47 34.50 3.97
C PRO A 165 -36.14 34.33 2.49
N GLU A 166 -37.16 34.48 1.64
CA GLU A 166 -37.04 34.14 0.20
C GLU A 166 -35.97 34.98 -0.53
N ASP A 167 -35.74 36.21 -0.11
CA ASP A 167 -34.70 37.09 -0.70
C ASP A 167 -33.29 36.60 -0.39
N ILE A 168 -33.10 35.95 0.76
CA ILE A 168 -31.83 35.30 1.12
C ILE A 168 -31.69 33.98 0.37
N ALA A 169 -32.78 33.25 0.13
CA ALA A 169 -32.76 32.08 -0.76
C ALA A 169 -32.41 32.46 -2.21
N LYS A 170 -32.95 33.58 -2.73
CA LYS A 170 -32.58 34.15 -4.04
C LYS A 170 -31.12 34.60 -4.09
N LEU A 171 -30.63 35.26 -3.04
CA LEU A 171 -29.23 35.66 -2.91
C LEU A 171 -28.31 34.43 -2.98
N ILE A 172 -28.59 33.37 -2.22
CA ILE A 172 -27.84 32.11 -2.24
C ILE A 172 -27.84 31.47 -3.64
N GLU A 173 -29.00 31.39 -4.29
CA GLU A 173 -29.13 30.79 -5.63
C GLU A 173 -28.34 31.60 -6.68
N SER A 174 -28.15 32.92 -6.51
CA SER A 174 -27.33 33.75 -7.40
C SER A 174 -25.82 33.43 -7.39
N TYR A 175 -25.29 32.85 -6.30
CA TYR A 175 -23.91 32.34 -6.23
C TYR A 175 -23.82 30.87 -6.66
N ARG A 176 -24.94 30.22 -6.97
CA ARG A 176 -25.00 28.84 -7.41
C ARG A 176 -24.85 28.77 -8.92
N ARG A 177 -24.24 27.69 -9.40
CA ARG A 177 -24.22 27.40 -10.83
C ARG A 177 -25.54 26.75 -11.23
N PRO A 178 -26.23 27.23 -12.28
CA PRO A 178 -27.38 26.51 -12.82
C PRO A 178 -26.94 25.11 -13.24
N SER A 179 -27.73 24.08 -12.94
CA SER A 179 -27.43 22.72 -13.35
C SER A 179 -27.63 22.59 -14.87
N VAL A 180 -26.55 22.83 -15.61
CA VAL A 180 -26.46 22.35 -16.99
C VAL A 180 -26.29 20.85 -16.94
N ASP A 181 -27.40 20.17 -16.69
CA ASP A 181 -27.52 18.73 -16.76
C ASP A 181 -27.25 18.33 -18.20
N ASN A 182 -25.99 18.01 -18.48
CA ASN A 182 -25.52 17.52 -19.76
C ASN A 182 -25.99 16.07 -19.90
N VAL A 183 -27.30 15.90 -20.09
CA VAL A 183 -28.00 14.62 -20.29
C VAL A 183 -27.66 14.06 -21.68
N ASN A 184 -26.37 13.78 -21.89
CA ASN A 184 -25.90 12.77 -22.82
C ASN A 184 -26.27 11.39 -22.27
N ALA A 185 -27.57 11.16 -22.07
CA ALA A 185 -28.12 9.83 -21.84
C ALA A 185 -27.76 8.99 -23.07
N GLY A 186 -26.80 8.07 -22.88
CA GLY A 186 -26.43 7.14 -23.94
C GLY A 186 -27.68 6.35 -24.35
N LYS A 187 -28.03 6.42 -25.64
CA LYS A 187 -29.25 5.80 -26.17
C LYS A 187 -29.30 4.33 -25.77
N TYR A 188 -30.30 3.97 -24.98
CA TYR A 188 -30.68 2.59 -24.75
C TYR A 188 -31.63 2.20 -25.88
N GLU A 189 -31.11 1.42 -26.82
CA GLU A 189 -31.84 1.02 -28.04
C GLU A 189 -32.69 -0.24 -27.81
N GLY A 190 -32.55 -0.88 -26.63
CA GLY A 190 -33.23 -2.12 -26.25
C GLY A 190 -32.73 -3.34 -27.03
N PRO A 191 -33.44 -4.48 -26.92
CA PRO A 191 -33.27 -5.62 -27.82
C PRO A 191 -33.92 -5.36 -29.19
N ASP A 192 -33.29 -5.86 -30.26
CA ASP A 192 -33.87 -6.03 -31.59
C ASP A 192 -35.21 -6.79 -31.52
N HIS A 193 -36.03 -6.70 -32.57
CA HIS A 193 -37.24 -7.53 -32.73
C HIS A 193 -36.98 -9.06 -32.82
N TRP A 194 -35.72 -9.48 -32.91
CA TRP A 194 -35.28 -10.89 -32.76
C TRP A 194 -34.84 -11.23 -31.32
N GLY A 195 -35.09 -10.35 -30.34
CA GLY A 195 -34.64 -10.51 -28.96
C GLY A 195 -33.13 -10.34 -28.75
N ARG A 196 -32.38 -9.89 -29.77
CA ARG A 196 -30.92 -9.76 -29.75
C ARG A 196 -30.48 -8.38 -29.24
N THR A 197 -29.37 -8.27 -28.51
CA THR A 197 -28.76 -6.96 -28.19
C THR A 197 -27.41 -6.78 -28.88
N TYR A 198 -27.05 -5.52 -29.19
CA TYR A 198 -25.91 -5.16 -30.03
C TYR A 198 -24.77 -4.50 -29.24
N GLY A 199 -23.53 -4.84 -29.61
CA GLY A 199 -22.34 -4.32 -28.97
C GLY A 199 -21.25 -3.96 -29.98
N LEU A 200 -20.74 -2.72 -29.91
CA LEU A 200 -19.55 -2.29 -30.65
C LEU A 200 -18.36 -2.12 -29.71
N GLY A 201 -17.32 -2.94 -29.89
CA GLY A 201 -16.03 -2.83 -29.21
C GLY A 201 -14.89 -2.45 -30.17
N ARG A 202 -13.86 -1.76 -29.66
CA ARG A 202 -12.67 -1.36 -30.44
C ARG A 202 -11.42 -1.34 -29.57
N ARG A 203 -10.34 -1.99 -30.02
CA ARG A 203 -9.05 -2.09 -29.32
C ARG A 203 -7.89 -1.95 -30.32
N LYS A 204 -6.95 -1.04 -30.07
CA LYS A 204 -5.86 -0.69 -31.02
C LYS A 204 -6.42 -0.39 -32.42
N THR A 205 -6.29 -1.33 -33.37
CA THR A 205 -6.86 -1.30 -34.73
C THR A 205 -7.94 -2.34 -34.98
N ALA A 206 -8.21 -3.24 -34.03
CA ALA A 206 -9.30 -4.20 -34.11
C ALA A 206 -10.64 -3.53 -33.80
N THR A 207 -11.67 -3.89 -34.56
CA THR A 207 -13.06 -3.57 -34.27
C THR A 207 -13.87 -4.86 -34.19
N ALA A 208 -14.80 -4.92 -33.24
CA ALA A 208 -15.67 -6.06 -33.00
C ALA A 208 -17.12 -5.60 -32.92
N ARG A 209 -18.00 -6.29 -33.63
CA ARG A 209 -19.45 -6.19 -33.51
C ARG A 209 -19.94 -7.51 -32.92
N ALA A 210 -20.62 -7.47 -31.79
CA ALA A 210 -21.20 -8.64 -31.15
C ALA A 210 -22.72 -8.48 -31.09
N TRP A 211 -23.42 -9.59 -31.32
CA TRP A 211 -24.83 -9.76 -31.06
C TRP A 211 -24.98 -10.85 -29.99
N ILE A 212 -25.81 -10.59 -28.98
CA ILE A 212 -26.13 -11.55 -27.92
C ILE A 212 -27.60 -11.92 -28.02
N VAL A 213 -27.91 -13.20 -27.85
CA VAL A 213 -29.26 -13.74 -27.72
C VAL A 213 -29.29 -14.76 -26.58
N GLU A 214 -30.44 -14.98 -25.96
CA GLU A 214 -30.59 -16.04 -24.95
C GLU A 214 -30.49 -17.43 -25.61
N GLY A 215 -29.86 -18.38 -24.91
CA GLY A 215 -29.55 -19.72 -25.40
C GLY A 215 -28.29 -20.31 -24.78
N GLU A 216 -27.91 -21.51 -25.22
CA GLU A 216 -26.97 -22.48 -24.60
C GLU A 216 -25.48 -22.07 -24.45
N GLY A 217 -25.14 -20.78 -24.36
CA GLY A 217 -23.78 -20.31 -24.10
C GLY A 217 -22.78 -20.46 -25.26
N MET A 218 -23.26 -20.73 -26.48
CA MET A 218 -22.42 -20.92 -27.66
C MET A 218 -21.76 -19.61 -28.11
N VAL A 219 -20.43 -19.59 -28.23
CA VAL A 219 -19.66 -18.41 -28.68
C VAL A 219 -19.03 -18.66 -30.05
N MET A 220 -19.53 -17.93 -31.05
CA MET A 220 -19.05 -17.94 -32.43
C MET A 220 -18.36 -16.62 -32.79
N VAL A 221 -17.24 -16.72 -33.51
CA VAL A 221 -16.46 -15.56 -34.00
C VAL A 221 -16.17 -15.75 -35.48
N ASN A 222 -16.58 -14.79 -36.33
CA ASN A 222 -16.45 -14.84 -37.79
C ASN A 222 -16.97 -16.14 -38.43
N GLY A 223 -18.03 -16.73 -37.88
CA GLY A 223 -18.62 -17.98 -38.36
C GLY A 223 -17.89 -19.27 -37.96
N LYS A 224 -16.91 -19.20 -37.05
CA LYS A 224 -16.21 -20.36 -36.47
C LYS A 224 -16.38 -20.40 -34.95
N LEU A 225 -16.09 -21.54 -34.32
CA LEU A 225 -16.14 -21.66 -32.86
C LEU A 225 -15.00 -20.88 -32.20
N LEU A 226 -15.21 -20.41 -30.97
CA LEU A 226 -14.20 -19.67 -30.20
C LEU A 226 -12.86 -20.42 -30.07
N GLY A 227 -12.91 -21.76 -30.02
CA GLY A 227 -11.73 -22.63 -29.96
C GLY A 227 -10.83 -22.51 -31.19
N ASP A 228 -11.42 -22.49 -32.38
CA ASP A 228 -10.71 -22.52 -33.67
C ASP A 228 -10.11 -21.16 -34.04
N VAL A 229 -10.75 -20.07 -33.58
CA VAL A 229 -10.33 -18.69 -33.88
C VAL A 229 -9.19 -18.23 -32.97
N PHE A 230 -9.20 -18.63 -31.71
CA PHE A 230 -8.19 -18.25 -30.73
C PHE A 230 -7.45 -19.49 -30.22
N GLY A 231 -6.24 -19.74 -30.72
CA GLY A 231 -5.40 -20.84 -30.23
C GLY A 231 -4.90 -20.66 -28.78
N LYS A 232 -4.89 -19.43 -28.26
CA LYS A 232 -4.45 -19.11 -26.89
C LYS A 232 -5.61 -19.16 -25.91
N LEU A 233 -5.44 -19.86 -24.79
CA LEU A 233 -6.44 -19.92 -23.72
C LEU A 233 -6.78 -18.52 -23.16
N SER A 234 -5.78 -17.68 -22.91
CA SER A 234 -5.98 -16.31 -22.41
C SER A 234 -6.85 -15.45 -23.35
N ASP A 235 -6.64 -15.51 -24.67
CA ASP A 235 -7.48 -14.83 -25.66
C ASP A 235 -8.95 -15.33 -25.60
N ARG A 236 -9.19 -16.62 -25.33
CA ARG A 236 -10.54 -17.19 -25.14
C ARG A 236 -11.18 -16.72 -23.82
N GLU A 237 -10.41 -16.70 -22.73
CA GLU A 237 -10.87 -16.25 -21.41
C GLU A 237 -11.22 -14.76 -21.41
N GLU A 238 -10.45 -13.91 -22.10
CA GLU A 238 -10.79 -12.49 -22.28
C GLU A 238 -12.16 -12.29 -22.93
N VAL A 239 -12.51 -13.12 -23.94
CA VAL A 239 -13.80 -13.06 -24.62
C VAL A 239 -14.96 -13.48 -23.69
N ILE A 240 -14.79 -14.55 -22.92
CA ILE A 240 -15.83 -15.09 -22.02
C ILE A 240 -15.97 -14.25 -20.73
N TRP A 241 -14.92 -13.51 -20.33
CA TRP A 241 -14.84 -12.73 -19.09
C TRP A 241 -16.11 -11.96 -18.68
N PRO A 242 -16.76 -11.12 -19.52
CA PRO A 242 -17.96 -10.38 -19.13
C PRO A 242 -19.17 -11.27 -18.83
N LEU A 243 -19.26 -12.48 -19.40
CA LEU A 243 -20.29 -13.46 -19.07
C LEU A 243 -19.95 -14.21 -17.77
N LYS A 244 -18.68 -14.63 -17.61
CA LYS A 244 -18.17 -15.27 -16.39
C LYS A 244 -18.32 -14.40 -15.14
N VAL A 245 -18.16 -13.08 -15.28
CA VAL A 245 -18.31 -12.09 -14.21
C VAL A 245 -19.74 -11.91 -13.70
N LEU A 246 -20.74 -12.26 -14.51
CA LEU A 246 -22.16 -12.18 -14.15
C LEU A 246 -22.78 -13.56 -13.87
N ASP A 247 -21.96 -14.62 -13.98
CA ASP A 247 -22.39 -16.01 -14.01
C ASP A 247 -23.50 -16.30 -15.04
N GLN A 248 -23.39 -15.65 -16.21
CA GLN A 248 -24.35 -15.77 -17.34
C GLN A 248 -23.73 -16.48 -18.55
N ARG A 249 -22.77 -17.38 -18.33
CA ARG A 249 -22.05 -18.06 -19.43
C ARG A 249 -22.96 -18.98 -20.23
N GLU A 250 -23.87 -19.69 -19.57
CA GLU A 250 -24.69 -20.74 -20.17
C GLU A 250 -26.04 -20.22 -20.69
N ASN A 251 -26.38 -18.96 -20.37
CA ASN A 251 -27.65 -18.32 -20.69
C ASN A 251 -27.62 -17.49 -21.99
N PHE A 252 -26.43 -17.23 -22.55
CA PHE A 252 -26.26 -16.31 -23.68
C PHE A 252 -25.41 -16.87 -24.82
N ASN A 253 -26.04 -17.12 -25.97
CA ASN A 253 -25.37 -17.32 -27.24
C ASN A 253 -24.79 -15.99 -27.75
N VAL A 254 -23.53 -16.00 -28.20
CA VAL A 254 -22.81 -14.83 -28.71
C VAL A 254 -22.33 -15.08 -30.14
N TRP A 255 -22.70 -14.17 -31.04
CA TRP A 255 -22.17 -14.13 -32.40
C TRP A 255 -21.39 -12.83 -32.62
N ALA A 256 -20.09 -12.94 -32.90
CA ALA A 256 -19.21 -11.79 -33.08
C ALA A 256 -18.55 -11.76 -34.48
N ILE A 257 -18.56 -10.59 -35.11
CA ILE A 257 -17.73 -10.27 -36.28
C ILE A 257 -16.57 -9.37 -35.84
N THR A 258 -15.34 -9.77 -36.13
CA THR A 258 -14.14 -8.96 -35.93
C THR A 258 -13.46 -8.57 -37.24
N SER A 259 -12.85 -7.39 -37.27
CA SER A 259 -12.03 -6.94 -38.39
C SER A 259 -10.85 -6.09 -37.90
N GLY A 260 -9.70 -6.24 -38.55
CA GLY A 260 -8.46 -5.54 -38.21
C GLY A 260 -7.77 -6.04 -36.94
N GLY A 261 -6.54 -5.56 -36.71
CA GLY A 261 -5.70 -5.95 -35.58
C GLY A 261 -5.22 -7.42 -35.63
N GLY A 262 -4.65 -7.89 -34.51
CA GLY A 262 -4.29 -9.31 -34.29
C GLY A 262 -5.09 -9.91 -33.13
N THR A 263 -4.88 -11.20 -32.83
CA THR A 263 -5.76 -12.01 -31.95
C THR A 263 -6.12 -11.34 -30.62
N THR A 264 -5.12 -10.95 -29.82
CA THR A 264 -5.33 -10.26 -28.52
C THR A 264 -6.08 -8.93 -28.65
N GLY A 265 -5.87 -8.21 -29.76
CA GLY A 265 -6.64 -7.01 -30.08
C GLY A 265 -8.10 -7.32 -30.39
N GLN A 266 -8.37 -8.41 -31.09
CA GLN A 266 -9.72 -8.87 -31.41
C GLN A 266 -10.44 -9.41 -30.18
N ALA A 267 -9.80 -10.25 -29.36
CA ALA A 267 -10.35 -10.75 -28.09
C ALA A 267 -10.79 -9.61 -27.16
N GLN A 268 -9.91 -8.64 -26.89
CA GLN A 268 -10.23 -7.45 -26.08
C GLN A 268 -11.29 -6.53 -26.73
N ALA A 269 -11.40 -6.51 -28.06
CA ALA A 269 -12.49 -5.81 -28.74
C ALA A 269 -13.83 -6.54 -28.55
N ILE A 270 -13.86 -7.87 -28.67
CA ILE A 270 -15.07 -8.68 -28.42
C ILE A 270 -15.51 -8.56 -26.95
N LYS A 271 -14.60 -8.62 -25.98
CA LYS A 271 -14.88 -8.40 -24.55
C LYS A 271 -15.70 -7.13 -24.31
N LEU A 272 -15.27 -6.01 -24.90
CA LEU A 272 -15.96 -4.72 -24.81
C LEU A 272 -17.28 -4.69 -25.59
N ALA A 273 -17.39 -5.43 -26.70
CA ALA A 273 -18.63 -5.57 -27.46
C ALA A 273 -19.69 -6.33 -26.64
N ILE A 274 -19.36 -7.52 -26.13
CA ILE A 274 -20.23 -8.36 -25.29
C ILE A 274 -20.69 -7.56 -24.06
N ALA A 275 -19.77 -6.91 -23.34
CA ALA A 275 -20.10 -6.09 -22.19
C ALA A 275 -21.07 -4.93 -22.50
N ARG A 276 -21.12 -4.43 -23.74
CA ARG A 276 -22.06 -3.38 -24.16
C ARG A 276 -23.44 -3.94 -24.53
N ALA A 277 -23.49 -5.07 -25.23
CA ALA A 277 -24.74 -5.78 -25.53
C ALA A 277 -25.46 -6.27 -24.25
N LEU A 278 -24.71 -6.71 -23.24
CA LEU A 278 -25.28 -7.08 -21.94
C LEU A 278 -25.94 -5.88 -21.22
N LEU A 279 -25.37 -4.67 -21.35
CA LEU A 279 -25.95 -3.45 -20.79
C LEU A 279 -27.15 -2.91 -21.58
N GLN A 280 -27.29 -3.26 -22.85
CA GLN A 280 -28.52 -3.07 -23.61
C GLN A 280 -29.64 -4.05 -23.21
N ARG A 281 -29.33 -5.13 -22.48
CA ARG A 281 -30.35 -6.02 -21.88
C ARG A 281 -30.69 -5.54 -20.47
N ASN A 282 -29.72 -5.58 -19.55
CA ASN A 282 -29.90 -5.21 -18.14
C ASN A 282 -28.94 -4.09 -17.69
N PRO A 283 -29.41 -2.84 -17.49
CA PRO A 283 -28.54 -1.72 -17.12
C PRO A 283 -27.96 -1.84 -15.70
N PHE A 284 -28.57 -2.63 -14.81
CA PHE A 284 -28.10 -2.85 -13.44
C PHE A 284 -26.71 -3.50 -13.37
N TRP A 285 -26.37 -4.36 -14.34
CA TRP A 285 -25.06 -5.02 -14.42
C TRP A 285 -23.89 -4.07 -14.68
N LYS A 286 -24.16 -2.78 -14.97
CA LYS A 286 -23.15 -1.72 -15.22
C LYS A 286 -22.14 -1.55 -14.11
N GLN A 287 -22.53 -1.72 -12.84
CA GLN A 287 -21.57 -1.59 -11.74
C GLN A 287 -20.59 -2.78 -11.71
N VAL A 288 -21.10 -4.01 -11.83
CA VAL A 288 -20.31 -5.25 -11.81
C VAL A 288 -19.35 -5.31 -13.00
N LEU A 289 -19.86 -5.10 -14.22
CA LEU A 289 -19.04 -5.08 -15.44
C LEU A 289 -18.02 -3.94 -15.47
N ARG A 290 -18.27 -2.83 -14.76
CA ARG A 290 -17.30 -1.73 -14.60
C ARG A 290 -16.19 -2.10 -13.61
N LYS A 291 -16.52 -2.66 -12.44
CA LYS A 291 -15.53 -3.19 -11.48
C LYS A 291 -14.63 -4.25 -12.14
N ALA A 292 -15.21 -5.16 -12.92
CA ALA A 292 -14.48 -6.19 -13.67
C ALA A 292 -13.81 -5.71 -14.98
N GLY A 293 -13.59 -4.40 -15.14
CA GLY A 293 -12.80 -3.82 -16.25
C GLY A 293 -13.32 -4.12 -17.66
N SER A 294 -14.62 -4.36 -17.85
CA SER A 294 -15.19 -4.82 -19.13
C SER A 294 -15.90 -3.72 -19.92
N VAL A 295 -16.39 -2.67 -19.25
CA VAL A 295 -17.09 -1.53 -19.88
C VAL A 295 -16.11 -0.46 -20.39
N THR A 296 -14.91 -0.40 -19.81
CA THR A 296 -13.90 0.63 -20.12
C THR A 296 -13.19 0.34 -21.44
N ARG A 297 -13.16 1.32 -22.35
CA ARG A 297 -12.42 1.20 -23.61
C ARG A 297 -10.93 1.50 -23.38
N ASP A 298 -10.08 0.49 -23.50
CA ASP A 298 -8.62 0.65 -23.46
C ASP A 298 -8.13 1.51 -24.64
N SER A 299 -7.73 2.74 -24.31
CA SER A 299 -7.27 3.80 -25.21
C SER A 299 -5.87 3.58 -25.79
N ARG A 300 -5.06 2.67 -25.23
CA ARG A 300 -3.64 2.49 -25.59
C ARG A 300 -3.50 2.10 -27.06
N LYS A 301 -2.97 3.03 -27.88
CA LYS A 301 -2.72 2.87 -29.32
C LYS A 301 -1.21 2.83 -29.58
N VAL A 302 -0.80 2.21 -30.69
CA VAL A 302 0.59 2.30 -31.16
C VAL A 302 0.91 3.76 -31.50
N GLU A 303 1.97 4.31 -30.92
CA GLU A 303 2.45 5.66 -31.24
C GLU A 303 2.94 5.76 -32.70
N ARG A 304 2.76 6.93 -33.30
CA ARG A 304 3.39 7.25 -34.59
C ARG A 304 4.91 7.35 -34.43
N LYS A 305 5.65 7.08 -35.51
CA LYS A 305 7.07 7.44 -35.62
C LYS A 305 7.21 8.97 -35.42
N LYS A 306 8.25 9.39 -34.69
CA LYS A 306 8.65 10.80 -34.53
C LYS A 306 9.83 11.07 -35.48
N PRO A 307 9.95 12.26 -36.10
CA PRO A 307 11.12 12.58 -36.93
C PRO A 307 12.40 12.52 -36.08
N GLY A 308 13.54 12.16 -36.70
CA GLY A 308 14.79 11.86 -35.98
C GLY A 308 14.76 10.56 -35.14
N GLN A 309 13.61 9.87 -35.08
CA GLN A 309 13.43 8.63 -34.33
C GLN A 309 13.05 7.48 -35.26
N ALA A 310 13.67 6.31 -35.06
CA ALA A 310 13.44 5.08 -35.81
C ALA A 310 12.04 4.49 -35.57
N LYS A 311 11.56 4.55 -34.32
CA LYS A 311 10.20 4.15 -33.87
C LYS A 311 9.64 5.26 -32.95
N GLY A 312 8.48 5.06 -32.32
CA GLY A 312 7.83 6.11 -31.51
C GLY A 312 8.64 6.69 -30.33
N CYS A 313 9.69 6.01 -29.85
CA CYS A 313 10.58 6.54 -28.78
C CYS A 313 12.08 6.14 -28.93
N LEU A 314 12.48 5.62 -30.11
CA LEU A 314 13.88 5.23 -30.38
C LEU A 314 14.55 6.28 -31.27
N SER A 315 15.55 7.01 -30.77
CA SER A 315 16.40 7.90 -31.58
C SER A 315 17.23 7.11 -32.61
N GLN A 316 17.63 7.76 -33.70
CA GLN A 316 18.51 7.14 -34.71
C GLN A 316 19.89 6.73 -34.15
N SER A 317 20.38 7.40 -33.11
CA SER A 317 21.64 7.04 -32.41
C SER A 317 21.64 5.60 -31.89
N SER A 318 20.51 5.09 -31.38
CA SER A 318 20.39 3.70 -30.94
C SER A 318 20.46 2.68 -32.08
N LEU A 319 20.35 3.11 -33.35
CA LEU A 319 20.28 2.21 -34.51
C LEU A 319 21.66 1.92 -35.12
N MET A 320 22.62 2.82 -34.97
CA MET A 320 24.01 2.57 -35.38
C MET A 320 24.72 1.58 -34.45
N TYR A 321 24.47 1.70 -33.14
CA TYR A 321 24.83 0.66 -32.16
C TYR A 321 24.16 -0.70 -32.50
N TRP A 322 22.91 -0.67 -32.97
CA TRP A 322 22.18 -1.90 -33.32
C TRP A 322 22.76 -2.62 -34.54
N LEU A 323 23.26 -1.91 -35.56
CA LEU A 323 23.92 -2.52 -36.71
C LEU A 323 25.24 -3.23 -36.32
N ILE A 324 26.04 -2.63 -35.43
CA ILE A 324 27.34 -3.18 -35.00
C ILE A 324 27.15 -4.54 -34.28
N HIS A 325 26.04 -4.73 -33.56
CA HIS A 325 25.70 -6.01 -32.94
C HIS A 325 24.93 -6.99 -33.86
N PHE A 326 24.49 -6.58 -35.06
CA PHE A 326 23.61 -7.40 -35.91
C PHE A 326 24.34 -8.46 -36.77
N GLN A 327 25.67 -8.54 -36.67
CA GLN A 327 26.47 -9.53 -37.41
C GLN A 327 26.68 -10.85 -36.64
N HIS A 328 26.28 -10.90 -35.37
CA HIS A 328 26.14 -12.15 -34.61
C HIS A 328 24.67 -12.58 -34.49
N GLU A 329 24.45 -13.89 -34.57
CA GLU A 329 23.24 -14.61 -34.14
C GLU A 329 21.91 -14.34 -34.86
N ARG A 330 21.60 -15.25 -35.81
CA ARG A 330 20.25 -15.48 -36.35
C ARG A 330 19.32 -16.07 -35.26
N SER A 331 18.74 -15.24 -34.39
CA SER A 331 17.63 -15.64 -33.50
C SER A 331 16.76 -14.45 -33.07
N CYS A 332 15.87 -14.01 -33.97
CA CYS A 332 15.05 -12.81 -33.74
C CYS A 332 13.74 -13.06 -32.99
N LEU A 333 13.70 -12.74 -31.69
CA LEU A 333 12.46 -12.52 -30.96
C LEU A 333 12.59 -11.32 -29.99
N LEU A 334 11.82 -10.26 -30.24
CA LEU A 334 11.59 -9.08 -29.38
C LEU A 334 12.82 -8.30 -28.88
N ILE A 335 13.12 -7.16 -29.52
CA ILE A 335 13.98 -6.11 -28.93
C ILE A 335 13.13 -4.86 -28.64
N PHE A 336 12.88 -4.64 -27.34
CA PHE A 336 12.52 -3.34 -26.77
C PHE A 336 13.77 -2.43 -26.72
N LYS A 337 13.59 -1.12 -26.53
CA LYS A 337 14.72 -0.21 -26.30
C LYS A 337 15.18 -0.36 -24.86
N THR A 338 16.14 -1.25 -24.60
CA THR A 338 16.92 -1.22 -23.37
C THR A 338 17.73 0.07 -23.35
N MET A 339 17.40 1.01 -22.47
CA MET A 339 18.45 1.83 -21.88
C MET A 339 19.31 0.91 -21.00
N ALA A 340 20.58 1.25 -20.80
CA ALA A 340 21.38 0.50 -19.84
C ALA A 340 20.77 0.70 -18.45
N PRO A 341 20.45 -0.37 -17.69
CA PRO A 341 19.86 -0.19 -16.37
C PRO A 341 20.87 0.54 -15.47
N PHE A 342 20.40 1.56 -14.75
CA PHE A 342 21.18 2.36 -13.79
C PHE A 342 21.90 1.47 -12.77
N GLY A 343 21.26 0.35 -12.42
CA GLY A 343 21.91 -0.78 -11.78
C GLY A 343 20.97 -1.96 -11.59
N LYS A 344 21.47 -2.96 -10.89
CA LYS A 344 20.75 -4.17 -10.48
C LYS A 344 20.35 -4.05 -9.02
N LEU A 345 19.07 -4.23 -8.72
CA LEU A 345 18.55 -4.32 -7.36
C LEU A 345 18.17 -5.78 -7.07
N TYR A 346 18.99 -6.43 -6.25
CA TYR A 346 18.79 -7.82 -5.83
C TYR A 346 17.69 -7.87 -4.76
N THR A 347 16.53 -8.42 -5.12
CA THR A 347 15.36 -8.50 -4.22
C THR A 347 14.24 -9.39 -4.75
N PHE A 348 13.34 -9.83 -3.86
CA PHE A 348 12.10 -10.51 -4.26
C PHE A 348 10.91 -9.53 -4.25
N GLU A 349 9.89 -9.81 -5.07
CA GLU A 349 8.76 -8.89 -5.30
C GLU A 349 8.06 -8.45 -4.01
N ASP A 350 7.90 -9.37 -3.04
CA ASP A 350 7.23 -9.11 -1.78
C ASP A 350 8.10 -8.40 -0.70
N ASN A 351 9.36 -8.04 -0.97
CA ASN A 351 10.23 -7.48 0.06
C ASN A 351 9.86 -6.03 0.44
N ALA A 352 9.30 -5.82 1.64
CA ALA A 352 8.99 -4.49 2.19
C ALA A 352 10.18 -3.53 2.18
N ARG A 353 11.40 -4.02 2.45
CA ARG A 353 12.63 -3.21 2.42
C ARG A 353 13.05 -2.76 1.02
N SER A 354 12.46 -3.30 -0.05
CA SER A 354 12.72 -2.88 -1.43
C SER A 354 11.71 -1.88 -1.99
N ILE A 355 10.56 -1.68 -1.31
CA ILE A 355 9.47 -0.83 -1.80
C ILE A 355 9.94 0.64 -1.88
N ALA A 356 10.49 1.19 -0.80
CA ALA A 356 10.98 2.57 -0.77
C ALA A 356 12.03 2.90 -1.86
N PRO A 357 13.13 2.13 -2.06
CA PRO A 357 14.08 2.42 -3.14
C PRO A 357 13.46 2.21 -4.54
N ARG A 358 12.52 1.29 -4.73
CA ARG A 358 11.78 1.16 -6.01
C ARG A 358 10.89 2.37 -6.31
N ILE A 359 10.39 3.07 -5.30
CA ILE A 359 9.60 4.31 -5.45
C ILE A 359 10.50 5.49 -5.76
N VAL A 360 11.56 5.71 -4.99
CA VAL A 360 12.51 6.81 -5.23
C VAL A 360 13.19 6.69 -6.60
N ALA A 361 13.50 5.46 -7.04
CA ALA A 361 13.97 5.22 -8.41
C ALA A 361 12.93 5.64 -9.47
N ARG A 362 11.63 5.37 -9.23
CA ARG A 362 10.53 5.78 -10.13
C ARG A 362 10.34 7.30 -10.14
N GLU A 363 10.44 7.97 -9.00
CA GLU A 363 10.31 9.44 -8.90
C GLU A 363 11.50 10.20 -9.52
N ASN A 364 12.68 9.56 -9.62
CA ASN A 364 13.89 10.10 -10.27
C ASN A 364 14.15 9.52 -11.68
N ASP A 365 13.17 8.86 -12.32
CA ASP A 365 13.28 8.25 -13.66
C ASP A 365 14.46 7.25 -13.84
N LEU A 366 14.90 6.60 -12.76
CA LEU A 366 16.00 5.62 -12.75
C LEU A 366 15.50 4.22 -13.15
N GLU A 367 15.88 3.74 -14.34
CA GLU A 367 15.55 2.39 -14.82
C GLU A 367 16.44 1.32 -14.13
N ILE A 368 15.87 0.52 -13.24
CA ILE A 368 16.59 -0.47 -12.42
C ILE A 368 16.19 -1.90 -12.80
N GLN A 369 17.18 -2.78 -13.00
CA GLN A 369 16.96 -4.20 -13.21
C GLN A 369 16.72 -4.90 -11.86
N ILE A 370 15.49 -5.38 -11.63
CA ILE A 370 15.21 -6.23 -10.45
C ILE A 370 15.75 -7.63 -10.72
N ILE A 371 16.65 -8.12 -9.86
CA ILE A 371 17.12 -9.51 -9.88
C ILE A 371 16.40 -10.27 -8.76
N PRO A 372 15.61 -11.33 -9.08
CA PRO A 372 14.92 -12.12 -8.07
C PRO A 372 15.95 -12.83 -7.18
N THR A 373 15.89 -12.58 -5.88
CA THR A 373 16.81 -13.18 -4.89
C THR A 373 16.08 -13.34 -3.57
N GLN A 374 16.17 -14.52 -2.94
CA GLN A 374 15.48 -14.84 -1.69
C GLN A 374 16.47 -14.96 -0.52
N PRO A 375 16.11 -14.50 0.70
CA PRO A 375 16.96 -14.70 1.88
C PRO A 375 17.21 -16.19 2.13
N GLY A 376 18.47 -16.58 2.33
CA GLY A 376 18.87 -17.99 2.53
C GLY A 376 18.98 -18.83 1.25
N ASN A 377 18.54 -18.33 0.10
CA ASN A 377 18.74 -18.97 -1.20
C ASN A 377 19.44 -17.98 -2.15
N VAL A 378 20.75 -17.85 -1.93
CA VAL A 378 21.66 -16.93 -2.62
C VAL A 378 22.79 -17.70 -3.28
N ASN A 379 23.15 -17.33 -4.51
CA ASN A 379 24.21 -17.98 -5.27
C ASN A 379 25.61 -17.54 -4.79
N SER A 380 26.66 -18.34 -5.03
CA SER A 380 28.05 -17.99 -4.68
C SER A 380 28.47 -16.63 -5.25
N ALA A 381 28.20 -16.41 -6.55
CA ALA A 381 28.46 -15.15 -7.25
C ALA A 381 27.62 -13.93 -6.75
N TYR A 382 26.71 -14.13 -5.79
CA TYR A 382 26.08 -13.05 -5.03
C TYR A 382 26.82 -12.80 -3.71
N LEU A 383 27.22 -13.87 -3.00
CA LEU A 383 27.99 -13.78 -1.76
C LEU A 383 29.38 -13.17 -1.96
N GLU A 384 30.02 -13.42 -3.12
CA GLU A 384 31.26 -12.77 -3.53
C GLU A 384 31.16 -11.23 -3.59
N LYS A 385 29.96 -10.69 -3.90
CA LYS A 385 29.68 -9.24 -3.95
C LYS A 385 29.09 -8.71 -2.65
N PHE A 386 28.31 -9.53 -1.95
CA PHE A 386 27.58 -9.15 -0.74
C PHE A 386 27.76 -10.25 0.33
N PRO A 387 28.92 -10.30 1.02
CA PRO A 387 29.26 -11.40 1.93
C PRO A 387 28.24 -11.64 3.06
N MET A 388 27.52 -10.61 3.46
CA MET A 388 26.46 -10.70 4.49
C MET A 388 25.18 -11.39 4.03
N GLY A 389 25.02 -11.72 2.73
CA GLY A 389 23.82 -12.37 2.17
C GLY A 389 22.50 -11.57 2.28
N LYS A 390 22.56 -10.34 2.81
CA LYS A 390 21.40 -9.47 3.08
C LYS A 390 20.72 -8.97 1.81
N ILE A 391 19.45 -8.62 1.94
CA ILE A 391 18.57 -8.16 0.85
C ILE A 391 17.68 -7.01 1.38
N PRO A 392 17.52 -5.87 0.68
CA PRO A 392 18.03 -5.58 -0.66
C PRO A 392 19.53 -5.24 -0.69
N ALA A 393 20.13 -5.49 -1.86
CA ALA A 393 21.45 -5.00 -2.25
C ALA A 393 21.41 -4.44 -3.68
N PHE A 394 22.32 -3.53 -4.00
CA PHE A 394 22.38 -2.80 -5.26
C PHE A 394 23.79 -2.83 -5.86
N GLU A 395 23.88 -3.01 -7.18
CA GLU A 395 25.10 -2.92 -7.99
C GLU A 395 24.85 -1.92 -9.14
N SER A 396 25.58 -0.79 -9.22
CA SER A 396 25.45 0.15 -10.34
C SER A 396 25.97 -0.44 -11.66
N ALA A 397 25.65 0.20 -12.79
CA ALA A 397 26.24 -0.14 -14.09
C ALA A 397 27.78 -0.11 -14.08
N ASP A 398 28.38 0.76 -13.25
CA ASP A 398 29.81 0.97 -13.07
C ASP A 398 30.44 0.00 -12.05
N GLY A 399 29.65 -0.91 -11.47
CA GLY A 399 30.09 -1.89 -10.47
C GLY A 399 30.12 -1.37 -9.03
N PHE A 400 29.57 -0.19 -8.74
CA PHE A 400 29.47 0.31 -7.37
C PHE A 400 28.45 -0.53 -6.56
N GLN A 401 28.91 -1.17 -5.48
CA GLN A 401 28.13 -2.09 -4.65
C GLN A 401 27.66 -1.41 -3.36
N LEU A 402 26.37 -1.57 -3.04
CA LEU A 402 25.73 -0.93 -1.88
C LEU A 402 24.68 -1.86 -1.26
N HIS A 403 24.62 -1.89 0.08
CA HIS A 403 23.66 -2.70 0.84
C HIS A 403 22.97 -1.87 1.93
N GLU A 404 21.92 -2.45 2.53
CA GLU A 404 20.96 -1.80 3.44
C GLU A 404 20.00 -0.80 2.77
N THR A 405 18.71 -0.90 3.13
CA THR A 405 17.61 -0.18 2.45
C THR A 405 17.73 1.34 2.56
N ILE A 406 18.15 1.86 3.72
CA ILE A 406 18.29 3.31 3.96
C ILE A 406 19.37 3.90 3.06
N ALA A 407 20.53 3.23 2.96
CA ALA A 407 21.65 3.68 2.14
C ALA A 407 21.30 3.68 0.64
N ILE A 408 20.68 2.60 0.14
CA ILE A 408 20.23 2.51 -1.26
C ILE A 408 19.18 3.60 -1.56
N THR A 409 18.24 3.84 -0.65
CA THR A 409 17.19 4.87 -0.84
C THR A 409 17.76 6.29 -0.85
N LEU A 410 18.71 6.59 0.04
CA LEU A 410 19.44 7.88 0.04
C LEU A 410 20.27 8.06 -1.24
N TYR A 411 20.99 7.00 -1.67
CA TYR A 411 21.80 7.04 -2.88
C TYR A 411 20.96 7.30 -4.15
N PHE A 412 19.78 6.70 -4.27
CA PHE A 412 18.85 6.96 -5.38
C PHE A 412 18.23 8.37 -5.31
N ALA A 413 17.92 8.87 -4.11
CA ALA A 413 17.42 10.23 -3.92
C ALA A 413 18.46 11.28 -4.33
N ALA A 414 19.74 11.02 -4.04
CA ALA A 414 20.87 11.91 -4.33
C ALA A 414 21.28 11.99 -5.81
N GLN A 415 20.80 11.10 -6.69
CA GLN A 415 21.08 11.17 -8.14
C GLN A 415 20.45 12.38 -8.84
N ASN A 416 19.52 13.07 -8.16
CA ASN A 416 18.81 14.22 -8.69
C ASN A 416 19.04 15.42 -7.77
N GLU A 417 19.86 16.38 -8.20
CA GLU A 417 20.18 17.61 -7.45
C GLU A 417 18.95 18.47 -7.10
N LYS A 418 17.79 18.21 -7.73
CA LYS A 418 16.52 18.91 -7.50
C LYS A 418 15.56 18.11 -6.61
N CYS A 419 16.00 16.97 -6.07
CA CYS A 419 15.20 16.08 -5.23
C CYS A 419 14.81 16.73 -3.89
N THR A 420 13.54 17.07 -3.71
CA THR A 420 13.05 17.69 -2.46
C THR A 420 12.85 16.71 -1.30
N LEU A 421 13.10 15.40 -1.50
CA LEU A 421 12.81 14.34 -0.53
C LEU A 421 13.78 14.30 0.66
N LEU A 422 14.93 14.98 0.55
CA LEU A 422 16.00 15.04 1.56
C LEU A 422 15.85 16.18 2.57
N GLY A 423 14.80 17.00 2.45
CA GLY A 423 14.63 18.23 3.23
C GLY A 423 15.40 19.43 2.64
N LYS A 424 15.20 20.60 3.22
CA LYS A 424 15.87 21.87 2.87
C LYS A 424 17.00 22.21 3.85
N THR A 425 16.91 21.77 5.10
CA THR A 425 17.87 22.10 6.16
C THR A 425 18.59 20.85 6.69
N LYS A 426 19.69 21.04 7.42
CA LYS A 426 20.47 19.93 7.99
C LYS A 426 19.71 19.21 9.11
N GLU A 427 18.88 19.96 9.83
CA GLU A 427 18.01 19.51 10.90
C GLU A 427 16.86 18.67 10.33
N GLU A 428 16.27 19.08 9.20
CA GLU A 428 15.30 18.27 8.45
C GLU A 428 15.95 16.97 7.95
N TYR A 429 17.13 17.04 7.32
CA TYR A 429 17.87 15.85 6.84
C TYR A 429 18.19 14.84 7.96
N ALA A 430 18.68 15.32 9.11
CA ALA A 430 18.93 14.48 10.29
C ALA A 430 17.63 13.85 10.83
N SER A 431 16.53 14.63 10.90
CA SER A 431 15.21 14.16 11.31
C SER A 431 14.67 13.09 10.34
N ILE A 432 14.91 13.23 9.04
CA ILE A 432 14.53 12.25 8.02
C ILE A 432 15.23 10.92 8.26
N ILE A 433 16.55 10.94 8.48
CA ILE A 433 17.33 9.72 8.79
C ILE A 433 16.87 9.09 10.10
N GLN A 434 16.54 9.88 11.13
CA GLN A 434 15.98 9.37 12.39
C GLN A 434 14.70 8.55 12.17
N TRP A 435 13.74 9.08 11.40
CA TRP A 435 12.49 8.38 11.10
C TRP A 435 12.69 7.18 10.16
N MET A 436 13.59 7.25 9.17
CA MET A 436 13.95 6.11 8.32
C MET A 436 14.58 4.96 9.15
N SER A 437 15.44 5.31 10.13
CA SER A 437 16.06 4.34 11.03
C SER A 437 15.01 3.66 11.92
N PHE A 438 14.17 4.46 12.59
CA PHE A 438 13.07 3.97 13.43
C PHE A 438 12.07 3.07 12.66
N ALA A 439 11.77 3.39 11.40
CA ALA A 439 10.95 2.55 10.53
C ALA A 439 11.57 1.15 10.28
N ASN A 440 12.90 1.08 10.12
CA ASN A 440 13.62 -0.16 9.84
C ASN A 440 13.94 -0.98 11.11
N SER A 441 14.16 -0.34 12.26
CA SER A 441 14.48 -1.01 13.54
C SER A 441 13.25 -1.37 14.38
N GLU A 442 12.28 -0.46 14.52
CA GLU A 442 11.11 -0.67 15.38
C GLU A 442 9.88 -1.11 14.59
N VAL A 443 9.54 -0.40 13.51
CA VAL A 443 8.23 -0.58 12.86
C VAL A 443 8.15 -1.91 12.11
N LEU A 444 9.06 -2.16 11.17
CA LEU A 444 9.01 -3.40 10.36
C LEU A 444 9.29 -4.68 11.16
N PRO A 445 10.24 -4.76 12.11
CA PRO A 445 10.47 -5.99 12.87
C PRO A 445 9.29 -6.36 13.78
N ASN A 446 8.64 -5.39 14.45
CA ASN A 446 7.46 -5.68 15.28
C ASN A 446 6.24 -6.04 14.42
N ILE A 447 6.04 -5.39 13.26
CA ILE A 447 5.01 -5.82 12.28
C ILE A 447 5.28 -7.25 11.78
N ALA A 448 6.53 -7.58 11.45
CA ALA A 448 6.91 -8.91 10.98
C ALA A 448 6.68 -9.99 12.04
N ALA A 449 7.04 -9.74 13.30
CA ALA A 449 6.77 -10.64 14.43
C ALA A 449 5.26 -10.87 14.66
N TRP A 450 4.41 -9.91 14.29
CA TRP A 450 2.96 -10.04 14.39
C TRP A 450 2.36 -10.89 13.26
N PHE A 451 2.64 -10.59 11.98
CA PHE A 451 1.95 -11.26 10.86
C PHE A 451 2.56 -12.61 10.46
N ARG A 452 3.87 -12.83 10.63
CA ARG A 452 4.53 -14.07 10.16
C ARG A 452 4.02 -15.33 10.87
N PRO A 453 3.79 -15.34 12.20
CA PRO A 453 3.20 -16.50 12.87
C PRO A 453 1.76 -16.78 12.41
N LEU A 454 0.96 -15.72 12.20
CA LEU A 454 -0.42 -15.82 11.66
C LEU A 454 -0.45 -16.36 10.22
N SER A 455 0.61 -16.11 9.44
CA SER A 455 0.75 -16.54 8.04
C SER A 455 1.45 -17.89 7.88
N GLY A 456 1.75 -18.60 8.98
CA GLY A 456 2.50 -19.88 8.94
C GLY A 456 3.97 -19.77 8.52
N LEU A 457 4.52 -18.56 8.41
CA LEU A 457 5.93 -18.31 8.05
C LEU A 457 6.88 -18.44 9.25
N GLN A 458 6.34 -18.47 10.47
CA GLN A 458 7.02 -18.77 11.73
C GLN A 458 6.07 -19.59 12.61
N PRO A 459 6.57 -20.35 13.61
CA PRO A 459 5.72 -21.03 14.59
C PRO A 459 4.78 -20.06 15.32
N TYR A 460 3.53 -20.46 15.56
CA TYR A 460 2.55 -19.64 16.26
C TYR A 460 2.73 -19.71 17.78
N ASN A 461 3.23 -18.63 18.39
CA ASN A 461 3.17 -18.41 19.83
C ASN A 461 2.25 -17.23 20.14
N LYS A 462 1.17 -17.51 20.89
CA LYS A 462 0.17 -16.51 21.31
C LYS A 462 0.79 -15.35 22.10
N LYS A 463 1.76 -15.61 22.98
CA LYS A 463 2.40 -14.57 23.82
C LYS A 463 3.25 -13.60 22.99
N ASP A 464 4.00 -14.12 22.03
CA ASP A 464 4.88 -13.31 21.16
C ASP A 464 4.05 -12.45 20.20
N VAL A 465 2.97 -13.03 19.63
CA VAL A 465 2.01 -12.33 18.78
C VAL A 465 1.31 -11.19 19.53
N GLN A 466 0.88 -11.42 20.78
CA GLN A 466 0.30 -10.37 21.63
C GLN A 466 1.32 -9.27 21.97
N THR A 467 2.55 -9.66 22.31
CA THR A 467 3.65 -8.70 22.63
C THR A 467 4.03 -7.85 21.42
N ALA A 468 4.05 -8.43 20.22
CA ALA A 468 4.28 -7.71 18.96
C ALA A 468 3.14 -6.74 18.66
N GLN A 469 1.88 -7.18 18.81
CA GLN A 469 0.69 -6.34 18.63
C GLN A 469 0.70 -5.12 19.58
N GLU A 470 1.04 -5.30 20.86
CA GLU A 470 1.19 -4.19 21.80
C GLU A 470 2.24 -3.16 21.37
N LYS A 471 3.39 -3.63 20.87
CA LYS A 471 4.46 -2.74 20.38
C LYS A 471 4.01 -1.96 19.15
N VAL A 472 3.33 -2.60 18.20
CA VAL A 472 2.79 -1.93 17.01
C VAL A 472 1.71 -0.91 17.39
N ASN A 473 0.86 -1.19 18.37
CA ASN A 473 -0.12 -0.24 18.89
C ASN A 473 0.53 0.99 19.55
N LYS A 474 1.61 0.79 20.33
CA LYS A 474 2.41 1.87 20.93
C LYS A 474 3.06 2.75 19.83
N ILE A 475 3.61 2.13 18.78
CA ILE A 475 4.14 2.82 17.59
C ILE A 475 3.05 3.64 16.86
N ALA A 476 1.88 3.04 16.62
CA ALA A 476 0.76 3.73 15.96
C ALA A 476 0.31 4.96 16.75
N THR A 477 0.24 4.87 18.09
CA THR A 477 -0.10 6.00 18.97
C THR A 477 0.93 7.15 18.89
N ILE A 478 2.23 6.82 18.77
CA ILE A 478 3.30 7.82 18.59
C ILE A 478 3.17 8.52 17.24
N LEU A 479 2.93 7.77 16.16
CA LEU A 479 2.73 8.31 14.82
C LEU A 479 1.48 9.19 14.74
N GLU A 480 0.33 8.72 15.26
CA GLU A 480 -0.91 9.49 15.30
C GLU A 480 -0.75 10.80 16.10
N LYS A 481 -0.05 10.78 17.24
CA LYS A 481 0.27 11.98 18.03
C LYS A 481 1.14 12.99 17.26
N LYS A 482 2.08 12.51 16.44
CA LYS A 482 2.93 13.35 15.57
C LYS A 482 2.15 13.92 14.39
N LEU A 483 1.34 13.10 13.73
CA LEU A 483 0.59 13.47 12.52
C LEU A 483 -0.62 14.38 12.84
N LYS A 484 -1.15 14.32 14.07
CA LYS A 484 -2.10 15.32 14.61
C LYS A 484 -1.53 16.76 14.68
N SER A 485 -0.21 16.94 14.63
CA SER A 485 0.45 18.26 14.70
C SER A 485 1.29 18.61 13.47
N CYS A 486 1.50 17.68 12.53
CA CYS A 486 2.33 17.87 11.34
C CYS A 486 1.74 17.08 10.16
N THR A 487 1.61 17.72 8.98
CA THR A 487 1.08 17.07 7.76
C THR A 487 1.93 15.89 7.27
N PHE A 488 3.22 15.91 7.57
CA PHE A 488 4.22 14.88 7.26
C PHE A 488 5.14 14.69 8.47
N LEU A 489 5.94 13.62 8.50
CA LEU A 489 6.85 13.33 9.62
C LEU A 489 7.92 14.43 9.78
N VAL A 490 8.41 14.98 8.66
CA VAL A 490 9.37 16.09 8.60
C VAL A 490 8.96 17.07 7.51
N GLY A 491 8.86 18.36 7.85
CA GLY A 491 8.59 19.45 6.90
C GLY A 491 7.11 19.57 6.44
N GLU A 492 6.90 20.45 5.46
CA GLU A 492 5.57 20.77 4.88
C GLU A 492 5.20 19.91 3.65
N ARG A 493 6.11 19.02 3.22
CA ARG A 493 5.96 18.11 2.07
C ARG A 493 6.46 16.73 2.45
N TYR A 494 5.99 15.69 1.75
CA TYR A 494 6.50 14.35 1.97
C TYR A 494 8.00 14.25 1.68
N SER A 495 8.66 13.41 2.48
CA SER A 495 10.10 13.20 2.51
C SER A 495 10.42 11.70 2.42
N LEU A 496 11.71 11.34 2.39
CA LEU A 496 12.10 9.93 2.51
C LEU A 496 11.62 9.27 3.81
N ALA A 497 11.41 10.03 4.90
CA ALA A 497 10.85 9.48 6.14
C ALA A 497 9.44 8.92 5.91
N ASP A 498 8.58 9.68 5.22
CA ASP A 498 7.20 9.31 4.95
C ASP A 498 7.12 8.13 3.97
N ILE A 499 7.95 8.14 2.91
CA ILE A 499 8.04 7.04 1.93
C ILE A 499 8.51 5.74 2.60
N VAL A 500 9.57 5.79 3.41
CA VAL A 500 10.09 4.61 4.11
C VAL A 500 9.08 4.12 5.16
N MET A 501 8.46 5.01 5.94
CA MET A 501 7.45 4.66 6.93
C MET A 501 6.25 3.95 6.29
N ALA A 502 5.65 4.55 5.24
CA ALA A 502 4.53 3.97 4.53
C ALA A 502 4.89 2.62 3.87
N ALA A 503 6.08 2.50 3.26
CA ALA A 503 6.59 1.25 2.71
C ALA A 503 6.73 0.13 3.76
N HIS A 504 7.17 0.48 4.98
CA HIS A 504 7.35 -0.48 6.08
C HIS A 504 6.01 -0.84 6.75
N MET A 505 5.04 0.09 6.79
CA MET A 505 3.69 -0.15 7.31
C MET A 505 2.72 -0.82 6.33
N THR A 506 2.99 -0.79 5.01
CA THR A 506 2.14 -1.40 3.96
C THR A 506 1.75 -2.85 4.29
N ARG A 507 2.69 -3.65 4.83
CA ARG A 507 2.42 -5.05 5.23
C ARG A 507 1.53 -5.21 6.46
N GLY A 508 1.43 -4.20 7.31
CA GLY A 508 0.41 -4.14 8.36
C GLY A 508 -0.99 -3.96 7.75
N PHE A 509 -1.13 -3.02 6.81
CA PHE A 509 -2.42 -2.73 6.15
C PHE A 509 -2.94 -3.90 5.30
N GLU A 510 -2.04 -4.59 4.58
CA GLU A 510 -2.38 -5.76 3.75
C GLU A 510 -2.74 -7.04 4.53
N ARG A 511 -2.46 -7.12 5.84
CA ARG A 511 -2.53 -8.39 6.61
C ARG A 511 -3.23 -8.30 7.96
N ALA A 512 -3.30 -7.11 8.57
CA ALA A 512 -3.76 -6.88 9.94
C ALA A 512 -4.60 -5.58 10.10
N ARG A 513 -5.33 -5.18 9.05
CA ARG A 513 -6.11 -3.92 8.98
C ARG A 513 -6.98 -3.65 10.21
N SER A 514 -7.72 -4.65 10.69
CA SER A 514 -8.79 -4.50 11.70
C SER A 514 -8.31 -4.14 13.12
N LEU A 515 -7.01 -3.92 13.33
CA LEU A 515 -6.41 -3.67 14.64
C LEU A 515 -5.50 -2.42 14.69
N MET A 516 -5.36 -1.68 13.59
CA MET A 516 -4.76 -0.34 13.59
C MET A 516 -5.86 0.73 13.67
N PRO A 517 -5.91 1.58 14.72
CA PRO A 517 -6.95 2.59 14.85
C PRO A 517 -6.82 3.65 13.73
N ASN A 518 -7.89 3.83 12.95
CA ASN A 518 -8.05 4.89 11.95
C ASN A 518 -6.91 5.01 10.91
N GLY A 519 -6.27 3.88 10.56
CA GLY A 519 -4.92 3.89 10.00
C GLY A 519 -4.75 4.37 8.55
N GLU A 520 -5.78 4.36 7.70
CA GLU A 520 -5.67 4.71 6.27
C GLU A 520 -5.54 6.22 6.05
N ASP A 521 -6.43 7.04 6.62
CA ASP A 521 -6.41 8.50 6.48
C ASP A 521 -5.20 9.15 7.19
N SER A 522 -4.52 8.39 8.05
CA SER A 522 -3.48 8.89 8.94
C SER A 522 -2.12 9.12 8.26
N ILE A 523 -1.82 8.43 7.15
CA ILE A 523 -0.51 8.50 6.48
C ILE A 523 -0.69 8.96 5.01
N PRO A 524 -0.54 10.27 4.71
CA PRO A 524 -0.92 10.84 3.41
C PRO A 524 -0.17 10.28 2.17
N VAL A 525 0.94 9.56 2.39
CA VAL A 525 1.80 9.01 1.33
C VAL A 525 1.46 7.55 1.00
N LEU A 526 0.64 6.87 1.83
CA LEU A 526 0.25 5.47 1.59
C LEU A 526 -0.39 5.23 0.20
N PRO A 527 -1.24 6.13 -0.35
CA PRO A 527 -1.79 6.00 -1.71
C PRO A 527 -0.78 6.20 -2.85
N VAL A 528 0.44 6.69 -2.55
CA VAL A 528 1.55 6.85 -3.51
C VAL A 528 2.47 5.62 -3.47
N VAL A 529 2.56 4.96 -2.30
CA VAL A 529 3.37 3.76 -2.08
C VAL A 529 2.71 2.51 -2.65
N ALA A 530 1.39 2.41 -2.57
CA ALA A 530 0.61 1.30 -3.11
C ALA A 530 -0.45 1.79 -4.09
N ASP A 531 -0.38 1.33 -5.35
CA ASP A 531 -1.39 1.50 -6.38
C ASP A 531 -2.69 0.75 -5.96
N GLU A 532 -3.54 1.42 -5.17
CA GLU A 532 -4.68 0.88 -4.41
C GLU A 532 -4.27 -0.28 -3.45
N PRO A 533 -3.96 0.00 -2.16
CA PRO A 533 -3.59 -1.06 -1.22
C PRO A 533 -4.70 -2.11 -1.08
N LYS A 534 -4.32 -3.39 -1.10
CA LYS A 534 -5.25 -4.52 -0.94
C LYS A 534 -5.62 -4.71 0.54
N LEU A 535 -6.46 -3.80 1.00
CA LEU A 535 -6.97 -3.70 2.35
C LEU A 535 -7.89 -4.89 2.65
N VAL A 536 -7.50 -5.74 3.61
CA VAL A 536 -8.28 -6.93 3.99
C VAL A 536 -9.27 -6.55 5.09
N GLU A 537 -10.55 -6.89 4.94
CA GLU A 537 -11.62 -6.50 5.87
C GLU A 537 -11.58 -7.27 7.20
N GLN A 538 -10.88 -8.41 7.24
CA GLN A 538 -10.63 -9.22 8.44
C GLN A 538 -9.12 -9.46 8.55
N ALA A 539 -8.52 -9.27 9.73
CA ALA A 539 -7.13 -9.67 9.96
C ALA A 539 -6.97 -11.19 9.79
N ILE A 540 -5.80 -11.64 9.33
CA ILE A 540 -5.50 -13.07 9.14
C ILE A 540 -5.57 -13.79 10.49
N GLN A 541 -6.65 -14.55 10.70
CA GLN A 541 -6.74 -15.53 11.76
C GLN A 541 -5.93 -16.77 11.38
N TYR A 542 -5.33 -17.43 12.37
CA TYR A 542 -4.56 -18.66 12.13
C TYR A 542 -5.51 -19.78 11.69
N SER A 543 -5.43 -20.16 10.41
CA SER A 543 -6.07 -21.35 9.85
C SER A 543 -5.01 -22.45 9.68
N PRO A 544 -5.24 -23.68 10.18
CA PRO A 544 -4.47 -24.83 9.76
C PRO A 544 -4.49 -24.99 8.23
N PRO A 545 -3.39 -25.43 7.60
CA PRO A 545 -3.31 -25.54 6.15
C PRO A 545 -4.19 -26.69 5.61
N LYS A 546 -5.09 -26.36 4.69
CA LYS A 546 -5.89 -27.37 3.96
C LYS A 546 -4.98 -28.17 3.01
N LYS A 547 -5.13 -29.50 3.00
CA LYS A 547 -4.45 -30.39 2.04
C LYS A 547 -5.07 -30.22 0.65
N GLU A 548 -4.29 -29.77 -0.33
CA GLU A 548 -4.67 -29.85 -1.75
C GLU A 548 -4.34 -31.24 -2.32
N VAL A 549 -5.22 -31.75 -3.18
CA VAL A 549 -5.07 -33.06 -3.83
C VAL A 549 -4.32 -32.93 -5.15
N LYS A 550 -3.18 -33.61 -5.29
CA LYS A 550 -2.54 -33.88 -6.58
C LYS A 550 -2.77 -35.33 -6.99
N LYS A 551 -3.16 -35.56 -8.25
CA LYS A 551 -3.18 -36.90 -8.85
C LYS A 551 -1.78 -37.31 -9.32
N GLU A 552 -1.59 -38.62 -9.43
CA GLU A 552 -0.34 -39.32 -9.69
C GLU A 552 0.18 -39.07 -11.13
N VAL A 553 1.43 -39.37 -11.50
CA VAL A 553 2.13 -40.67 -11.63
C VAL A 553 3.65 -40.36 -11.73
N SER A 554 4.64 -41.08 -11.16
CA SER A 554 4.67 -42.31 -10.35
C SER A 554 5.99 -42.52 -9.58
N LYS A 555 5.92 -43.31 -8.48
CA LYS A 555 7.00 -44.05 -7.77
C LYS A 555 8.05 -43.21 -7.00
N ALA A 556 8.53 -43.63 -5.81
CA ALA A 556 8.35 -44.91 -5.09
C ALA A 556 8.14 -44.73 -3.56
N ALA A 557 7.52 -45.74 -2.91
CA ALA A 557 7.40 -46.08 -1.47
C ALA A 557 7.32 -44.93 -0.42
N ALA A 558 6.22 -44.72 0.32
CA ALA A 558 5.60 -45.57 1.37
C ALA A 558 6.51 -45.73 2.62
N GLN A 559 6.22 -45.30 3.86
CA GLN A 559 4.99 -45.33 4.72
C GLN A 559 4.46 -46.76 5.02
N PRO A 560 3.85 -47.04 6.22
CA PRO A 560 3.22 -46.09 7.17
C PRO A 560 3.60 -46.27 8.68
N LYS A 561 2.78 -45.67 9.55
CA LYS A 561 2.88 -45.48 11.01
C LYS A 561 1.50 -45.83 11.64
N PRO A 562 1.38 -46.58 12.76
CA PRO A 562 0.11 -46.72 13.53
C PRO A 562 0.30 -46.73 15.08
N THR A 563 -0.59 -46.43 16.06
CA THR A 563 -1.89 -45.70 16.25
C THR A 563 -2.22 -45.64 17.77
N ASP A 564 -2.18 -44.45 18.39
CA ASP A 564 -2.90 -43.99 19.62
C ASP A 564 -2.70 -44.82 20.93
N ALA A 565 -3.37 -44.68 22.08
CA ALA A 565 -4.45 -43.80 22.56
C ALA A 565 -4.33 -43.67 24.11
N GLU A 566 -4.70 -42.57 24.78
CA GLU A 566 -5.01 -41.22 24.27
C GLU A 566 -4.56 -40.10 25.24
N GLU A 567 -5.18 -39.78 26.38
CA GLU A 567 -6.46 -40.17 27.01
C GLU A 567 -7.39 -38.91 27.17
N GLU A 568 -8.67 -39.07 27.53
CA GLU A 568 -9.72 -38.00 27.59
C GLU A 568 -9.56 -37.03 28.81
N ASP A 569 -10.24 -35.86 28.96
CA ASP A 569 -11.47 -35.27 28.38
C ASP A 569 -11.33 -33.76 28.02
N ASP A 570 -12.31 -32.97 27.52
CA ASP A 570 -13.68 -33.21 27.02
C ASP A 570 -13.85 -32.45 25.67
N MET A 571 -14.68 -32.94 24.73
CA MET A 571 -14.64 -32.55 23.29
C MET A 571 -16.02 -32.37 22.61
N PRO A 572 -16.05 -31.80 21.39
CA PRO A 572 -16.53 -32.62 20.25
C PRO A 572 -15.54 -32.78 19.06
N LYS A 573 -14.92 -33.97 19.02
CA LYS A 573 -14.36 -34.81 17.92
C LYS A 573 -13.96 -34.23 16.54
N GLU A 574 -12.70 -34.49 16.15
CA GLU A 574 -12.23 -34.91 14.79
C GLU A 574 -11.09 -35.96 14.95
N GLU A 575 -10.78 -36.74 13.90
CA GLU A 575 -10.08 -38.05 13.97
C GLU A 575 -8.51 -38.05 13.95
N PRO A 576 -7.83 -39.17 14.34
CA PRO A 576 -6.49 -39.15 14.95
C PRO A 576 -5.25 -39.27 14.02
N LYS A 577 -4.05 -39.35 14.63
CA LYS A 577 -2.72 -39.41 13.95
C LYS A 577 -1.77 -40.42 14.63
N ALA A 578 -1.18 -41.29 13.81
CA ALA A 578 -0.48 -42.50 14.21
C ALA A 578 0.73 -42.45 15.20
N LYS A 579 1.00 -43.64 15.78
CA LYS A 579 1.98 -44.10 16.81
C LYS A 579 3.40 -43.50 16.86
N HIS A 580 4.12 -43.60 17.98
CA HIS A 580 5.58 -43.57 18.07
C HIS A 580 6.18 -45.00 18.26
N PRO A 581 7.39 -45.34 17.75
CA PRO A 581 7.95 -46.70 17.87
C PRO A 581 8.11 -47.20 19.32
N LEU A 582 8.62 -46.36 20.22
CA LEU A 582 8.84 -46.71 21.64
C LEU A 582 7.56 -46.92 22.46
N GLU A 583 6.39 -46.58 21.91
CA GLU A 583 5.09 -46.69 22.58
C GLU A 583 4.62 -48.15 22.70
N ALA A 584 5.34 -49.09 22.08
CA ALA A 584 5.18 -50.54 22.27
C ALA A 584 5.78 -51.07 23.59
N LEU A 585 6.59 -50.28 24.32
CA LEU A 585 7.28 -50.69 25.55
C LEU A 585 6.45 -50.54 26.84
N GLY A 586 5.14 -50.29 26.73
CA GLY A 586 4.21 -50.16 27.85
C GLY A 586 4.36 -48.86 28.65
N LYS A 587 3.52 -48.70 29.69
CA LYS A 587 3.64 -47.62 30.67
C LYS A 587 4.84 -47.92 31.61
N PRO A 588 5.72 -46.95 31.88
CA PRO A 588 6.92 -47.15 32.70
C PRO A 588 6.58 -47.27 34.20
N ASN A 589 7.47 -47.90 34.97
CA ASN A 589 7.39 -47.97 36.44
C ASN A 589 7.68 -46.59 37.06
N LEU A 590 8.72 -45.90 36.56
CA LEU A 590 8.98 -44.49 36.84
C LEU A 590 8.30 -43.59 35.79
N ALA A 591 7.35 -42.76 36.21
CA ALA A 591 6.73 -41.77 35.32
C ALA A 591 7.75 -40.67 34.92
N LEU A 592 8.19 -40.68 33.65
CA LEU A 592 9.21 -39.73 33.16
C LEU A 592 8.80 -38.25 33.35
N ASP A 593 7.51 -37.95 33.22
CA ASP A 593 7.01 -36.59 33.41
C ASP A 593 7.01 -36.16 34.89
N GLU A 594 6.95 -37.10 35.83
CA GLU A 594 7.16 -36.81 37.25
C GLU A 594 8.63 -36.45 37.53
N TRP A 595 9.57 -37.23 36.99
CA TRP A 595 11.00 -36.89 37.06
C TRP A 595 11.27 -35.49 36.47
N LYS A 596 10.78 -35.22 35.26
CA LYS A 596 10.94 -33.91 34.59
C LYS A 596 10.33 -32.77 35.40
N ARG A 597 9.21 -33.01 36.07
CA ARG A 597 8.56 -32.03 36.97
C ARG A 597 9.38 -31.81 38.24
N PHE A 598 9.92 -32.86 38.84
CA PHE A 598 10.75 -32.79 40.05
C PHE A 598 12.06 -32.03 39.78
N TYR A 599 12.80 -32.44 38.74
CA TYR A 599 14.02 -31.76 38.26
C TYR A 599 13.79 -30.29 37.82
N SER A 600 12.54 -29.91 37.48
CA SER A 600 12.21 -28.53 37.11
C SER A 600 11.84 -27.62 38.28
N ASN A 601 11.53 -28.19 39.45
CA ASN A 601 10.93 -27.46 40.57
C ASN A 601 11.85 -27.37 41.80
N ASN A 602 12.84 -28.27 41.92
CA ASN A 602 13.75 -28.37 43.05
C ASN A 602 15.20 -28.14 42.60
N GLU A 603 16.13 -27.91 43.54
CA GLU A 603 17.55 -27.72 43.21
C GLU A 603 18.19 -29.05 42.75
N THR A 604 19.06 -28.99 41.73
CA THR A 604 19.60 -30.21 41.11
C THR A 604 20.45 -31.03 42.09
N ARG A 605 21.26 -30.34 42.91
CA ARG A 605 21.87 -30.87 44.12
C ARG A 605 21.33 -30.06 45.30
N PRO A 606 20.92 -30.69 46.42
CA PRO A 606 20.86 -32.14 46.66
C PRO A 606 19.61 -32.80 46.05
N ASP A 607 18.45 -32.13 46.13
CA ASP A 607 17.14 -32.79 46.10
C ASP A 607 16.85 -33.62 44.85
N ALA A 608 17.09 -33.07 43.66
CA ALA A 608 16.67 -33.74 42.42
C ALA A 608 17.48 -35.02 42.14
N LEU A 609 18.79 -35.00 42.34
CA LEU A 609 19.65 -36.17 42.09
C LEU A 609 19.47 -37.26 43.16
N GLU A 610 19.21 -36.90 44.42
CA GLU A 610 18.83 -37.88 45.45
C GLU A 610 17.48 -38.54 45.15
N TRP A 611 16.48 -37.76 44.72
CA TRP A 611 15.20 -38.31 44.28
C TRP A 611 15.36 -39.19 43.03
N PHE A 612 16.22 -38.81 42.09
CA PHE A 612 16.49 -39.60 40.89
C PHE A 612 17.03 -40.99 41.23
N TRP A 613 18.16 -41.08 41.94
CA TRP A 613 18.78 -42.37 42.25
C TRP A 613 17.92 -43.26 43.14
N LYS A 614 17.01 -42.68 43.93
CA LYS A 614 16.03 -43.43 44.74
C LYS A 614 14.92 -44.10 43.90
N ASN A 615 14.55 -43.52 42.74
CA ASN A 615 13.43 -43.99 41.91
C ASN A 615 13.87 -44.53 40.53
N PHE A 616 15.16 -44.49 40.21
CA PHE A 616 15.69 -44.94 38.92
C PHE A 616 15.73 -46.47 38.80
N ASP A 617 15.04 -47.01 37.79
CA ASP A 617 15.00 -48.45 37.46
C ASP A 617 15.82 -48.74 36.19
N SER A 618 16.91 -49.51 36.35
CA SER A 618 17.84 -49.86 35.27
C SER A 618 17.34 -50.96 34.32
N SER A 619 16.23 -51.63 34.65
CA SER A 619 15.54 -52.51 33.70
C SER A 619 14.71 -51.72 32.68
N ASP A 620 14.28 -50.53 33.10
CA ASP A 620 13.18 -49.76 32.52
C ASP A 620 13.71 -48.52 31.76
N TYR A 621 14.86 -47.97 32.21
CA TYR A 621 15.58 -46.86 31.59
C TYR A 621 17.10 -47.11 31.49
N SER A 622 17.69 -46.70 30.36
CA SER A 622 19.13 -46.75 30.10
C SER A 622 19.73 -45.35 30.03
N LEU A 623 20.93 -45.18 30.60
CA LEU A 623 21.70 -43.93 30.51
C LEU A 623 22.73 -44.04 29.38
N TYR A 624 22.82 -43.00 28.54
CA TYR A 624 23.78 -42.88 27.44
C TYR A 624 24.51 -41.54 27.51
N ARG A 625 25.85 -41.60 27.49
CA ARG A 625 26.68 -40.45 27.14
C ARG A 625 26.58 -40.21 25.63
N VAL A 626 26.43 -38.95 25.24
CA VAL A 626 26.27 -38.50 23.86
C VAL A 626 27.31 -37.41 23.58
N ASP A 627 28.31 -37.74 22.77
CA ASP A 627 29.37 -36.80 22.35
C ASP A 627 29.19 -36.43 20.88
N TYR A 628 29.52 -35.19 20.49
CA TYR A 628 29.52 -34.77 19.09
C TYR A 628 30.82 -35.19 18.38
N LYS A 629 30.72 -35.74 17.17
CA LYS A 629 31.88 -36.30 16.44
C LYS A 629 32.81 -35.24 15.86
N TYR A 630 32.28 -34.06 15.50
CA TYR A 630 33.01 -33.04 14.73
C TYR A 630 33.44 -31.84 15.58
N ASN A 631 33.93 -32.09 16.81
CA ASN A 631 34.33 -31.01 17.75
C ASN A 631 35.38 -30.04 17.17
N HIS A 632 36.19 -30.46 16.19
CA HIS A 632 37.17 -29.61 15.53
C HIS A 632 36.57 -28.55 14.58
N GLU A 633 35.27 -28.63 14.27
CA GLU A 633 34.55 -27.62 13.47
C GLU A 633 33.92 -26.51 14.35
N LEU A 634 33.97 -26.64 15.68
CA LEU A 634 33.23 -25.80 16.62
C LEU A 634 33.92 -24.46 16.93
N THR A 635 33.54 -23.43 16.18
CA THR A 635 34.16 -22.09 16.26
C THR A 635 33.74 -21.24 17.46
N GLN A 636 32.46 -21.12 17.79
CA GLN A 636 32.00 -20.27 18.91
C GLN A 636 31.01 -21.00 19.81
N VAL A 637 31.14 -20.84 21.13
CA VAL A 637 30.36 -21.57 22.15
C VAL A 637 28.85 -21.44 21.91
N PHE A 638 28.35 -20.25 21.56
CA PHE A 638 26.92 -20.06 21.28
C PHE A 638 26.45 -20.75 19.98
N MET A 639 27.35 -20.96 19.00
CA MET A 639 27.04 -21.69 17.77
C MET A 639 26.96 -23.19 18.06
N SER A 640 27.86 -23.71 18.89
CA SER A 640 27.82 -25.07 19.44
C SER A 640 26.54 -25.31 20.25
N GLY A 641 26.15 -24.35 21.09
CA GLY A 641 24.87 -24.37 21.82
C GLY A 641 23.64 -24.33 20.89
N ASN A 642 23.75 -23.72 19.71
CA ASN A 642 22.69 -23.75 18.69
C ASN A 642 22.59 -25.10 17.97
N LEU A 643 23.69 -25.85 17.79
CA LEU A 643 23.63 -27.24 17.29
C LEU A 643 22.85 -28.14 18.25
N VAL A 644 23.14 -28.06 19.55
CA VAL A 644 22.38 -28.77 20.62
C VAL A 644 20.89 -28.42 20.55
N GLY A 645 20.55 -27.13 20.46
CA GLY A 645 19.15 -26.68 20.31
C GLY A 645 18.48 -27.20 19.03
N GLY A 646 19.24 -27.36 17.95
CA GLY A 646 18.78 -27.95 16.70
C GLY A 646 18.43 -29.43 16.86
N LEU A 647 19.31 -30.23 17.48
CA LEU A 647 19.06 -31.64 17.78
C LEU A 647 17.78 -31.80 18.61
N TYR A 648 17.62 -30.98 19.65
CA TYR A 648 16.46 -31.03 20.54
C TYR A 648 15.14 -30.77 19.81
N ALA A 649 15.12 -29.78 18.91
CA ALA A 649 13.95 -29.49 18.08
C ALA A 649 13.59 -30.62 17.09
N ARG A 650 14.54 -31.54 16.80
CA ARG A 650 14.32 -32.74 15.98
C ARG A 650 13.93 -33.97 16.81
N LEU A 651 14.40 -34.05 18.06
CA LEU A 651 14.02 -35.09 19.03
C LEU A 651 12.63 -34.89 19.67
N GLU A 652 11.93 -33.79 19.39
CA GLU A 652 10.61 -33.46 19.97
C GLU A 652 9.57 -34.60 19.85
N ALA A 653 9.64 -35.42 18.78
CA ALA A 653 8.79 -36.61 18.64
C ALA A 653 9.03 -37.68 19.72
N SER A 654 10.27 -37.83 20.17
CA SER A 654 10.70 -38.76 21.23
C SER A 654 10.58 -38.16 22.64
N ARG A 655 10.05 -36.95 22.80
CA ARG A 655 10.04 -36.22 24.08
C ARG A 655 9.40 -36.99 25.23
N LYS A 656 8.35 -37.78 24.99
CA LYS A 656 7.72 -38.66 26.01
C LYS A 656 8.63 -39.80 26.52
N TYR A 657 9.75 -40.10 25.84
CA TYR A 657 10.62 -41.26 26.09
C TYR A 657 12.07 -40.89 26.43
N LEU A 658 12.39 -39.60 26.39
CA LEU A 658 13.72 -39.03 26.58
C LEU A 658 13.72 -37.94 27.64
N PHE A 659 14.79 -37.92 28.43
CA PHE A 659 15.25 -36.77 29.21
C PHE A 659 16.77 -36.66 29.02
N GLY A 660 17.34 -35.46 28.98
CA GLY A 660 18.79 -35.34 28.94
C GLY A 660 19.31 -33.93 29.08
N SER A 661 20.63 -33.81 29.21
CA SER A 661 21.34 -32.54 29.28
C SER A 661 22.58 -32.62 28.41
N MET A 662 22.84 -31.58 27.60
CA MET A 662 24.07 -31.45 26.82
C MET A 662 24.72 -30.11 27.11
N GLY A 663 26.00 -30.17 27.47
CA GLY A 663 26.87 -29.02 27.67
C GLY A 663 27.81 -28.79 26.48
N VAL A 664 28.13 -27.52 26.27
CA VAL A 664 29.29 -27.05 25.53
C VAL A 664 30.39 -26.77 26.57
N TYR A 665 31.53 -27.43 26.43
CA TYR A 665 32.66 -27.31 27.34
C TYR A 665 33.85 -26.65 26.63
N GLY A 666 34.53 -25.71 27.28
CA GLY A 666 35.71 -25.01 26.74
C GLY A 666 35.44 -23.57 26.33
N THR A 667 36.18 -23.09 25.32
CA THR A 667 36.17 -21.67 24.92
C THR A 667 36.03 -21.50 23.40
N ASN A 668 35.93 -20.25 22.93
CA ASN A 668 35.80 -19.99 21.50
C ASN A 668 37.05 -20.49 20.73
N ASN A 669 36.80 -21.26 19.68
CA ASN A 669 37.74 -22.03 18.85
C ASN A 669 38.41 -23.23 19.53
N ASP A 670 38.11 -23.50 20.81
CA ASP A 670 38.51 -24.74 21.50
C ASP A 670 37.41 -25.22 22.45
N ASN A 671 36.29 -25.69 21.89
CA ASN A 671 35.16 -26.24 22.65
C ASN A 671 34.70 -27.60 22.09
N LEU A 672 33.96 -28.35 22.89
CA LEU A 672 33.37 -29.64 22.56
C LEU A 672 31.92 -29.71 23.04
N ILE A 673 31.12 -30.57 22.41
CA ILE A 673 29.73 -30.86 22.84
C ILE A 673 29.67 -32.28 23.42
N SER A 674 29.21 -32.39 24.67
CA SER A 674 29.03 -33.68 25.37
C SER A 674 27.83 -33.61 26.32
N GLY A 675 27.20 -34.74 26.61
CA GLY A 675 26.04 -34.79 27.49
C GLY A 675 25.58 -36.19 27.86
N VAL A 676 24.49 -36.25 28.62
CA VAL A 676 23.88 -37.50 29.09
C VAL A 676 22.37 -37.47 28.85
N PHE A 677 21.87 -38.48 28.16
CA PHE A 677 20.45 -38.77 28.00
C PHE A 677 20.06 -40.03 28.76
N MET A 678 18.92 -39.97 29.43
CA MET A 678 18.15 -41.13 29.85
C MET A 678 17.14 -41.48 28.76
N VAL A 679 17.14 -42.76 28.38
CA VAL A 679 16.34 -43.31 27.28
C VAL A 679 15.45 -44.43 27.81
N ARG A 680 14.18 -44.45 27.41
CA ARG A 680 13.25 -45.55 27.71
C ARG A 680 13.75 -46.86 27.06
N GLY A 681 13.89 -47.92 27.85
CA GLY A 681 14.32 -49.23 27.36
C GLY A 681 15.84 -49.39 27.19
N ASN A 682 16.26 -50.30 26.30
CA ASN A 682 17.64 -50.79 26.21
C ASN A 682 18.41 -50.41 24.93
N ASP A 683 17.77 -49.72 23.99
CA ASP A 683 18.38 -49.22 22.75
C ASP A 683 18.10 -47.70 22.61
N TYR A 684 19.07 -46.96 22.08
CA TYR A 684 18.97 -45.54 21.79
C TYR A 684 18.47 -45.25 20.38
N LEU A 685 18.62 -46.18 19.42
CA LEU A 685 18.28 -45.95 18.01
C LEU A 685 16.82 -45.51 17.86
N HIS A 686 15.87 -46.25 18.45
CA HIS A 686 14.43 -45.92 18.40
C HIS A 686 14.03 -44.62 19.12
N ALA A 687 14.94 -44.00 19.88
CA ALA A 687 14.71 -42.69 20.49
C ALA A 687 15.34 -41.55 19.68
N PHE A 688 16.39 -41.81 18.92
CA PHE A 688 17.14 -40.79 18.17
C PHE A 688 16.92 -40.83 16.66
N GLU A 689 16.40 -41.92 16.07
CA GLU A 689 16.12 -42.06 14.63
C GLU A 689 15.14 -41.01 14.07
N VAL A 690 14.34 -40.37 14.93
CA VAL A 690 13.45 -39.25 14.58
C VAL A 690 14.21 -37.97 14.17
N ALA A 691 15.49 -37.86 14.54
CA ALA A 691 16.35 -36.72 14.24
C ALA A 691 17.38 -37.12 13.16
N PRO A 692 17.26 -36.66 11.89
CA PRO A 692 18.12 -37.11 10.78
C PRO A 692 19.63 -36.87 10.91
N ASP A 693 20.05 -36.16 11.95
CA ASP A 693 21.45 -35.83 12.29
C ASP A 693 22.00 -36.64 13.48
N TYR A 694 21.27 -37.64 13.99
CA TYR A 694 21.76 -38.46 15.12
C TYR A 694 23.11 -39.14 14.81
N GLU A 695 23.38 -39.45 13.52
CA GLU A 695 24.65 -39.99 13.05
C GLU A 695 25.86 -39.06 13.29
N SER A 696 25.64 -37.75 13.50
CA SER A 696 26.71 -36.80 13.85
C SER A 696 27.17 -36.92 15.32
N TYR A 697 26.50 -37.74 16.12
CA TYR A 697 26.81 -38.00 17.52
C TYR A 697 27.28 -39.44 17.74
N SER A 698 28.04 -39.68 18.81
CA SER A 698 28.46 -41.00 19.28
C SER A 698 27.85 -41.31 20.64
N PHE A 699 27.28 -42.50 20.77
CA PHE A 699 26.52 -42.94 21.93
C PHE A 699 27.29 -44.02 22.70
N LYS A 700 27.50 -43.83 24.00
CA LYS A 700 28.12 -44.81 24.91
C LYS A 700 27.16 -45.07 26.08
N LYS A 701 26.74 -46.32 26.27
CA LYS A 701 25.92 -46.71 27.43
C LYS A 701 26.74 -46.55 28.72
N LEU A 702 26.13 -45.97 29.74
CA LEU A 702 26.70 -45.72 31.06
C LEU A 702 26.15 -46.74 32.07
N ASN A 703 26.99 -47.18 33.01
CA ASN A 703 26.61 -48.18 34.01
C ASN A 703 26.35 -47.52 35.38
N PRO A 704 25.11 -47.52 35.91
CA PRO A 704 24.77 -46.90 37.21
C PRO A 704 25.62 -47.40 38.39
N SER A 705 26.10 -48.64 38.34
CA SER A 705 26.95 -49.25 39.38
C SER A 705 28.40 -48.76 39.36
N ASN A 706 28.82 -47.98 38.37
CA ASN A 706 30.16 -47.40 38.28
C ASN A 706 30.15 -45.96 38.81
N SER A 707 30.87 -45.71 39.91
CA SER A 707 30.97 -44.38 40.54
C SER A 707 31.46 -43.28 39.58
N GLN A 708 32.32 -43.60 38.61
CA GLN A 708 32.78 -42.63 37.61
C GLN A 708 31.68 -42.25 36.59
N ASP A 709 30.89 -43.23 36.13
CA ASP A 709 29.76 -42.97 35.23
C ASP A 709 28.64 -42.22 35.98
N MET A 710 28.35 -42.59 37.23
CA MET A 710 27.41 -41.91 38.13
C MET A 710 27.77 -40.43 38.32
N ALA A 711 29.03 -40.13 38.69
CA ALA A 711 29.51 -38.76 38.84
C ALA A 711 29.40 -37.94 37.53
N PHE A 712 29.62 -38.59 36.37
CA PHE A 712 29.48 -37.95 35.06
C PHE A 712 28.00 -37.65 34.70
N VAL A 713 27.07 -38.53 35.08
CA VAL A 713 25.61 -38.31 34.92
C VAL A 713 25.17 -37.11 35.75
N GLU A 714 25.48 -37.12 37.05
CA GLU A 714 25.18 -36.01 37.95
C GLU A 714 25.78 -34.70 37.45
N GLY A 715 27.05 -34.72 37.04
CA GLY A 715 27.74 -33.54 36.54
C GLY A 715 27.08 -32.95 35.30
N CYS A 716 26.71 -33.78 34.34
CA CYS A 716 26.03 -33.31 33.12
C CYS A 716 24.63 -32.74 33.41
N TRP A 717 23.97 -33.18 34.48
CA TRP A 717 22.63 -32.73 34.84
C TRP A 717 22.62 -31.55 35.82
N ALA A 718 23.65 -31.39 36.65
CA ALA A 718 23.89 -30.23 37.52
C ALA A 718 24.65 -29.08 36.83
N TRP A 719 25.18 -29.30 35.61
CA TRP A 719 26.00 -28.36 34.84
C TRP A 719 27.33 -27.98 35.49
N ASP A 720 27.80 -28.77 36.47
CA ASP A 720 29.08 -28.58 37.19
C ASP A 720 30.22 -29.48 36.68
N ASN A 721 30.00 -30.24 35.61
CA ASN A 721 31.00 -31.16 35.04
C ASN A 721 32.18 -30.46 34.35
N SER A 722 33.26 -31.22 34.17
CA SER A 722 34.33 -30.90 33.22
C SER A 722 34.62 -32.09 32.32
N VAL A 723 34.86 -31.84 31.03
CA VAL A 723 35.07 -32.88 30.02
C VAL A 723 36.37 -32.60 29.29
N ASP A 724 37.26 -33.59 29.24
CA ASP A 724 38.59 -33.52 28.63
C ASP A 724 39.41 -32.30 29.11
N GLY A 725 39.29 -31.98 30.40
CA GLY A 725 39.95 -30.83 31.06
C GLY A 725 39.27 -29.48 30.85
N LYS A 726 38.15 -29.43 30.12
CA LYS A 726 37.43 -28.19 29.79
C LYS A 726 36.24 -27.97 30.72
N SER A 727 36.11 -26.76 31.24
CA SER A 727 34.96 -26.33 32.06
C SER A 727 33.70 -26.17 31.22
N TYR A 728 32.53 -26.36 31.85
CA TYR A 728 31.22 -26.00 31.27
C TYR A 728 31.17 -24.51 30.89
N ALA A 729 30.50 -24.18 29.78
CA ALA A 729 30.41 -22.81 29.24
C ALA A 729 29.00 -22.39 28.77
N ASP A 730 28.24 -23.30 28.15
CA ASP A 730 26.82 -23.14 27.80
C ASP A 730 26.18 -24.53 27.77
N GLY A 731 24.85 -24.65 27.80
CA GLY A 731 24.19 -25.95 27.79
C GLY A 731 22.68 -25.88 27.88
N LYS A 732 22.04 -27.01 27.56
CA LYS A 732 20.58 -27.11 27.44
C LYS A 732 20.11 -28.45 28.00
N VAL A 733 18.87 -28.47 28.51
CA VAL A 733 18.19 -29.68 28.99
C VAL A 733 17.00 -29.99 28.08
N PHE A 734 16.92 -31.24 27.63
CA PHE A 734 15.79 -31.78 26.90
C PHE A 734 14.81 -32.44 27.88
N LYS A 735 13.63 -31.83 28.03
CA LYS A 735 12.55 -32.28 28.91
C LYS A 735 11.19 -31.97 28.30
#